data_AF-A0A932Q6I1-F1
#
_entry.id   AF-A0A932Q6I1-F1
#
_cell.length_a   1.000
_cell.length_b   1.000
_cell.length_c   1.000
_cell.angle_alpha   90.00
_cell.angle_beta   90.00
_cell.angle_gamma   90.00
#
_symmetry.space_group_name_H-M   'P 1'
#
loop_
_entity.id
_entity.type
_entity.pdbx_description
1 polymer ?
#
loop_
_entity_poly.entity_id
_entity_poly.type
_entity_poly.pdbx_seq_one_letter_code
_entity_poly.pdbx_strand_id
1 'polypeptide(L)'
;MGRISWWNNVPPTGVAGQVLLLNNIGLQVAIVDSLNNVVTSSTAVISLTLGTNTGGGVLKGTVQKTVTNGVATFSDLSISAAGTYTILVSSSGYPSLTSNQIVVSASPTPTPTPTPTPTPTPTPTPTPTPTPTPTPTPTPTPTPTPVGTLFSNPVNLSAIWANDGGDKVTRDEQRASNSASSVMNRTWNGTNISIFGARNEVVAFNLVLEAKTNTATSVSVTFNQLTGPSGAVISSAATTGNGVFDWTNRNIELFYVRYLQIKGISRLSYETYDERHTPKRLQRPWTGAGYGTGLWTDRPDHDKFYPDIAVPLEAVPSFTIASGQNQSIWTDIYIPKTAPVGYYTGTVTVSEGSNTSYQVPVSLRVRGITLPDSPTSKTMLELGYGDINNRYTGVTYPNVGTTQDNLSKTVRDRHFQMAHRHKISLIDANDGSSAYSTDAPRPEWQGRLNGSLFTAANGYDGPGVSTGNGVFSIGTYGSWSWKSTNTQASMWTHADAWVNWFTSNFPGIEYFLYLVDESTNYAQTQTWANWVKTDPGVGQSLKTFATGDLVQLRANAPAVDITASWLPVAPTSDQTVYDAAHAVPTDRTYMYNGKRPAEGSFATEDDGVALRELAWGQYKKGIDRWFFWESTYYNDTQGGRGQTDVFNNAQTFGGATTYDTTYGQVGWNSSNGDGLLFYPGTDTVYTASSYGLSGPIASLRLKHWRRGIQDVDYIAQAMAINPTLTTSIVQAMVPKVMWENGVADPNDPTWQRCDISWSIKSDDWEAARSQLADIIEGL
;
A
#
# COMPACT_ATOMS: atom_id res chain seq x y z
N MET A 1 -1.01 32.14 24.38
CA MET A 1 0.03 31.63 25.31
C MET A 1 0.22 30.16 25.00
N GLY A 2 1.47 29.68 24.90
CA GLY A 2 1.75 28.28 24.62
C GLY A 2 1.43 27.36 25.81
N ARG A 3 1.54 26.05 25.62
CA ARG A 3 1.38 25.03 26.66
C ARG A 3 2.46 23.96 26.57
N ILE A 4 2.69 23.24 27.66
CA ILE A 4 3.51 22.04 27.69
C ILE A 4 2.70 20.89 27.05
N SER A 5 3.34 20.09 26.20
CA SER A 5 2.75 18.87 25.62
C SER A 5 3.75 17.74 25.62
N TRP A 6 3.28 16.50 25.77
CA TRP A 6 4.08 15.32 25.47
C TRP A 6 4.36 15.29 23.96
N TRP A 7 5.62 15.10 23.59
CA TRP A 7 6.04 14.98 22.19
C TRP A 7 6.08 13.51 21.74
N ASN A 8 6.44 12.62 22.67
CA ASN A 8 6.25 11.19 22.54
C ASN A 8 5.46 10.64 23.73
N ASN A 9 4.97 9.41 23.62
CA ASN A 9 4.27 8.76 24.72
C ASN A 9 5.23 8.47 25.88
N VAL A 10 4.74 8.64 27.11
CA VAL A 10 5.47 8.22 28.31
C VAL A 10 5.42 6.69 28.40
N PRO A 11 6.55 6.00 28.68
CA PRO A 11 6.56 4.55 28.84
C PRO A 11 5.51 4.11 29.89
N PRO A 12 4.60 3.18 29.58
CA PRO A 12 3.57 2.74 30.53
C PRO A 12 4.15 1.79 31.60
N THR A 13 5.33 1.20 31.35
CA THR A 13 6.01 0.27 32.25
C THR A 13 7.52 0.56 32.32
N GLY A 14 8.20 0.04 33.33
CA GLY A 14 9.65 0.12 33.49
C GLY A 14 10.20 -0.88 34.50
N VAL A 15 11.52 -0.95 34.65
CA VAL A 15 12.20 -1.78 35.65
C VAL A 15 12.99 -0.87 36.60
N ALA A 16 12.90 -1.14 37.90
CA ALA A 16 13.56 -0.34 38.92
C ALA A 16 15.08 -0.23 38.67
N GLY A 17 15.59 0.99 38.58
CA GLY A 17 16.99 1.31 38.34
C GLY A 17 17.44 1.26 36.87
N GLN A 18 16.56 0.89 35.93
CA GLN A 18 16.83 0.96 34.49
C GLN A 18 16.29 2.26 33.88
N VAL A 19 16.86 2.65 32.74
CA VAL A 19 16.43 3.86 32.01
C VAL A 19 15.03 3.63 31.45
N LEU A 20 14.15 4.60 31.67
CA LEU A 20 12.80 4.68 31.13
C LEU A 20 12.89 5.07 29.65
N LEU A 21 12.72 4.08 28.78
CA LEU A 21 12.71 4.24 27.34
C LEU A 21 11.39 3.71 26.79
N LEU A 22 10.85 4.37 25.76
CA LEU A 22 9.80 3.82 24.92
C LEU A 22 10.37 3.69 23.51
N ASN A 23 10.40 2.48 22.97
CA ASN A 23 10.99 2.21 21.65
C ASN A 23 12.47 2.68 21.52
N ASN A 24 13.27 2.52 22.59
CA ASN A 24 14.65 3.03 22.70
C ASN A 24 14.80 4.56 22.61
N ILE A 25 13.71 5.32 22.73
CA ILE A 25 13.72 6.77 22.74
C ILE A 25 13.46 7.25 24.18
N GLY A 26 14.21 8.26 24.61
CA GLY A 26 13.99 8.93 25.89
C GLY A 26 12.70 9.74 25.90
N LEU A 27 12.25 10.16 27.08
CA LEU A 27 11.04 10.96 27.24
C LEU A 27 11.18 12.34 26.56
N GLN A 28 10.17 12.80 25.82
CA GLN A 28 10.21 14.06 25.09
C GLN A 28 9.02 14.96 25.44
N VAL A 29 9.33 16.22 25.75
CA VAL A 29 8.35 17.26 26.11
C VAL A 29 8.52 18.45 25.17
N ALA A 30 7.43 18.93 24.57
CA ALA A 30 7.41 20.09 23.69
C ALA A 30 6.70 21.29 24.33
N ILE A 31 7.10 22.50 23.91
CA ILE A 31 6.28 23.71 24.04
C ILE A 31 5.51 23.88 22.74
N VAL A 32 4.18 23.94 22.83
CA VAL A 32 3.31 24.11 21.67
C VAL A 32 2.43 25.35 21.78
N ASP A 33 2.02 25.92 20.65
CA ASP A 33 1.08 27.04 20.59
C ASP A 33 -0.39 26.57 20.75
N SER A 34 -1.34 27.48 20.60
CA SER A 34 -2.78 27.16 20.70
C SER A 34 -3.31 26.29 19.56
N LEU A 35 -2.55 26.11 18.49
CA LEU A 35 -2.86 25.26 17.33
C LEU A 35 -2.09 23.92 17.38
N ASN A 36 -1.42 23.63 18.50
CA ASN A 36 -0.55 22.47 18.71
C ASN A 36 0.72 22.42 17.84
N ASN A 37 1.15 23.55 17.28
CA ASN A 37 2.45 23.61 16.60
C ASN A 37 3.57 23.80 17.62
N VAL A 38 4.73 23.18 17.40
CA VAL A 38 5.91 23.36 18.25
C VAL A 38 6.42 24.79 18.15
N VAL A 39 6.60 25.44 19.30
CA VAL A 39 7.19 26.78 19.40
C VAL A 39 8.71 26.64 19.37
N THR A 40 9.27 26.59 18.18
CA THR A 40 10.71 26.30 17.96
C THR A 40 11.64 27.39 18.51
N SER A 41 11.15 28.62 18.66
CA SER A 41 11.86 29.75 19.29
C SER A 41 11.84 29.74 20.81
N SER A 42 11.15 28.78 21.44
CA SER A 42 11.07 28.70 22.90
C SER A 42 12.43 28.43 23.52
N THR A 43 12.73 29.10 24.62
CA THR A 43 13.91 28.89 25.46
C THR A 43 13.52 28.34 26.84
N ALA A 44 12.31 27.78 26.95
CA ALA A 44 11.76 27.27 28.20
C ALA A 44 12.61 26.13 28.78
N VAL A 45 12.77 26.12 30.10
CA VAL A 45 13.42 25.02 30.84
C VAL A 45 12.34 24.08 31.35
N ILE A 46 12.34 22.85 30.85
CA ILE A 46 11.44 21.79 31.31
C ILE A 46 12.04 21.13 32.55
N SER A 47 11.25 21.04 33.61
CA SER A 47 11.58 20.34 34.86
C SER A 47 10.65 19.17 35.10
N LEU A 48 11.22 18.01 35.42
CA LEU A 48 10.52 16.76 35.68
C LEU A 48 10.61 16.36 37.15
N THR A 49 9.49 15.93 37.71
CA THR A 49 9.41 15.37 39.08
C THR A 49 8.45 14.17 39.08
N LEU A 50 8.45 13.38 40.16
CA LEU A 50 7.42 12.35 40.34
C LEU A 50 6.14 12.99 40.87
N GLY A 51 5.01 12.63 40.27
CA GLY A 51 3.67 12.90 40.81
C GLY A 51 3.26 11.79 41.77
N THR A 52 2.38 10.89 41.32
CA THR A 52 2.07 9.65 42.04
C THR A 52 3.37 8.88 42.27
N ASN A 53 3.56 8.35 43.49
CA ASN A 53 4.75 7.60 43.88
C ASN A 53 4.39 6.59 44.97
N THR A 54 3.76 5.48 44.60
CA THR A 54 3.32 4.47 45.58
C THR A 54 4.46 3.59 46.08
N GLY A 55 5.57 3.53 45.35
CA GLY A 55 6.73 2.68 45.65
C GLY A 55 7.84 3.35 46.45
N GLY A 56 7.72 4.65 46.75
CA GLY A 56 8.77 5.43 47.41
C GLY A 56 10.05 5.61 46.59
N GLY A 57 9.99 5.42 45.27
CA GLY A 57 11.14 5.55 44.38
C GLY A 57 11.55 7.00 44.13
N VAL A 58 12.77 7.18 43.63
CA VAL A 58 13.35 8.48 43.25
C VAL A 58 13.55 8.50 41.74
N LEU A 59 13.17 9.61 41.09
CA LEU A 59 13.50 9.87 39.69
C LEU A 59 14.97 10.29 39.60
N LYS A 60 15.76 9.53 38.86
CA LYS A 60 17.19 9.71 38.63
C LYS A 60 17.44 10.08 37.16
N GLY A 61 18.63 10.59 36.88
CA GLY A 61 19.02 11.09 35.55
C GLY A 61 18.87 12.60 35.44
N THR A 62 18.87 13.09 34.21
CA THR A 62 18.69 14.52 33.90
C THR A 62 17.22 14.87 34.08
N VAL A 63 16.89 15.68 35.10
CA VAL A 63 15.49 16.07 35.40
C VAL A 63 15.16 17.51 35.01
N GLN A 64 16.13 18.29 34.53
CA GLN A 64 15.90 19.61 33.96
C GLN A 64 16.61 19.74 32.63
N LYS A 65 15.92 20.28 31.62
CA LYS A 65 16.51 20.50 30.29
C LYS A 65 15.84 21.67 29.57
N THR A 66 16.65 22.56 29.02
CA THR A 66 16.18 23.60 28.11
C THR A 66 15.71 22.96 26.81
N VAL A 67 14.56 23.40 26.29
CA VAL A 67 14.08 22.94 24.98
C VAL A 67 15.03 23.39 23.87
N THR A 68 15.26 22.51 22.88
CA THR A 68 15.98 22.83 21.64
C THR A 68 15.00 22.63 20.49
N ASN A 69 14.82 23.65 19.65
CA ASN A 69 13.76 23.66 18.62
C ASN A 69 12.37 23.34 19.21
N GLY A 70 12.11 23.85 20.43
CA GLY A 70 10.83 23.68 21.12
C GLY A 70 10.59 22.31 21.77
N VAL A 71 11.55 21.37 21.73
CA VAL A 71 11.45 20.04 22.37
C VAL A 71 12.64 19.77 23.32
N ALA A 72 12.35 19.26 24.52
CA ALA A 72 13.35 18.73 25.46
C ALA A 72 13.30 17.20 25.49
N THR A 73 14.44 16.55 25.25
CA THR A 73 14.60 15.08 25.26
C THR A 73 15.40 14.60 26.47
N PHE A 74 14.86 13.67 27.24
CA PHE A 74 15.45 13.13 28.46
C PHE A 74 15.77 11.63 28.27
N SER A 75 17.05 11.31 28.05
CA SER A 75 17.50 9.98 27.59
C SER A 75 18.07 9.09 28.69
N ASP A 76 18.16 9.58 29.93
CA ASP A 76 18.82 8.92 31.06
C ASP A 76 17.92 8.80 32.31
N LEU A 77 16.62 9.10 32.17
CA LEU A 77 15.68 9.05 33.28
C LEU A 77 15.50 7.61 33.77
N SER A 78 15.55 7.38 35.08
CA SER A 78 15.25 6.07 35.69
C SER A 78 14.50 6.24 37.01
N ILE A 79 13.72 5.24 37.43
CA ILE A 79 13.03 5.24 38.73
C ILE A 79 13.64 4.17 39.62
N SER A 80 14.05 4.53 40.84
CA SER A 80 14.90 3.67 41.66
C SER A 80 14.21 2.48 42.34
N ALA A 81 12.88 2.43 42.38
CA ALA A 81 12.14 1.40 43.11
C ALA A 81 10.90 0.93 42.34
N ALA A 82 10.49 -0.31 42.57
CA ALA A 82 9.24 -0.85 42.04
C ALA A 82 8.05 -0.10 42.63
N GLY A 83 6.97 0.04 41.87
CA GLY A 83 5.76 0.75 42.29
C GLY A 83 5.02 1.38 41.12
N THR A 84 4.03 2.19 41.44
CA THR A 84 3.25 2.96 40.48
C THR A 84 3.60 4.43 40.56
N TYR A 85 3.86 5.04 39.40
CA TYR A 85 4.36 6.41 39.30
C TYR A 85 3.60 7.25 38.26
N THR A 86 3.64 8.57 38.38
CA THR A 86 3.42 9.50 37.26
C THR A 86 4.57 10.50 37.20
N ILE A 87 4.81 11.09 36.04
CA ILE A 87 5.78 12.18 35.85
C ILE A 87 5.02 13.50 35.76
N LEU A 88 5.37 14.44 36.63
CA LEU A 88 4.89 15.81 36.60
C LEU A 88 5.93 16.69 35.88
N VAL A 89 5.47 17.37 34.84
CA VAL A 89 6.24 18.30 34.02
C VAL A 89 5.87 19.72 34.39
N SER A 90 6.87 20.56 34.63
CA SER A 90 6.69 21.98 34.93
C SER A 90 7.68 22.85 34.15
N SER A 91 7.27 24.08 33.85
CA SER A 91 8.09 25.11 33.24
C SER A 91 7.53 26.47 33.62
N SER A 92 8.40 27.46 33.85
CA SER A 92 7.97 28.80 34.27
C SER A 92 7.07 29.45 33.22
N GLY A 93 5.91 29.95 33.64
CA GLY A 93 4.94 30.59 32.75
C GLY A 93 4.00 29.64 32.00
N TYR A 94 4.04 28.33 32.27
CA TYR A 94 3.16 27.34 31.66
C TYR A 94 2.43 26.49 32.72
N PRO A 95 1.17 26.09 32.48
CA PRO A 95 0.50 25.09 33.32
C PRO A 95 1.27 23.76 33.32
N SER A 96 1.33 23.10 34.48
CA SER A 96 1.99 21.80 34.62
C SER A 96 1.21 20.70 33.88
N LEU A 97 1.93 19.70 33.39
CA LEU A 97 1.38 18.54 32.69
C LEU A 97 1.77 17.25 33.42
N THR A 98 0.82 16.37 33.68
CA THR A 98 1.07 15.07 34.33
C THR A 98 0.97 13.94 33.29
N SER A 99 1.83 12.93 33.39
CA SER A 99 1.74 11.73 32.55
C SER A 99 0.60 10.80 32.97
N ASN A 100 0.30 9.83 32.11
CA ASN A 100 -0.40 8.61 32.53
C ASN A 100 0.47 7.80 33.52
N GLN A 101 -0.14 6.78 34.13
CA GLN A 101 0.52 5.89 35.08
C GLN A 101 1.67 5.09 34.45
N ILE A 102 2.76 4.96 35.19
CA ILE A 102 3.93 4.14 34.87
C ILE A 102 4.01 3.04 35.93
N VAL A 103 3.99 1.77 35.52
CA VAL A 103 4.16 0.62 36.41
C VAL A 103 5.61 0.15 36.36
N VAL A 104 6.36 0.34 37.45
CA VAL A 104 7.75 -0.07 37.57
C VAL A 104 7.84 -1.39 38.33
N SER A 105 8.40 -2.42 37.71
CA SER A 105 8.65 -3.72 38.33
C SER A 105 9.99 -3.78 39.07
N ALA A 106 10.15 -4.74 39.97
CA ALA A 106 11.43 -4.96 40.65
C ALA A 106 12.48 -5.48 39.67
N SER A 107 13.73 -5.05 39.85
CA SER A 107 14.85 -5.58 39.07
C SER A 107 15.02 -7.08 39.39
N PRO A 108 15.18 -7.96 38.40
CA PRO A 108 15.35 -9.39 38.65
C PRO A 108 16.64 -9.63 39.43
N THR A 109 16.53 -10.36 40.54
CA THR A 109 17.70 -10.83 41.30
C THR A 109 18.51 -11.78 40.43
N PRO A 110 19.83 -11.59 40.26
CA PRO A 110 20.63 -12.51 39.47
C PRO A 110 20.60 -13.91 40.11
N THR A 111 20.18 -14.91 39.32
CA THR A 111 20.23 -16.32 39.71
C THR A 111 21.70 -16.74 39.79
N PRO A 112 22.17 -17.40 40.87
CA PRO A 112 23.56 -17.85 40.96
C PRO A 112 23.89 -18.82 39.82
N THR A 113 24.95 -18.50 39.07
CA THR A 113 25.44 -19.30 37.96
C THR A 113 25.96 -20.65 38.48
N PRO A 114 25.50 -21.81 37.96
CA PRO A 114 26.03 -23.10 38.35
C PRO A 114 27.51 -23.23 37.95
N THR A 115 28.31 -23.75 38.87
CA THR A 115 29.75 -23.99 38.71
C THR A 115 29.99 -25.07 37.64
N PRO A 116 30.88 -24.87 36.65
CA PRO A 116 31.10 -25.83 35.58
C PRO A 116 31.79 -27.12 36.08
N THR A 117 31.24 -28.26 35.67
CA THR A 117 31.81 -29.61 35.89
C THR A 117 33.07 -29.80 35.03
N PRO A 118 34.18 -30.36 35.56
CA PRO A 118 35.42 -30.53 34.80
C PRO A 118 35.24 -31.49 33.63
N THR A 119 35.67 -31.04 32.44
CA THR A 119 35.70 -31.84 31.20
C THR A 119 37.06 -32.54 31.07
N PRO A 120 37.15 -33.82 30.67
CA PRO A 120 38.41 -34.53 30.54
C PRO A 120 39.31 -33.95 29.44
N THR A 121 40.60 -33.97 29.72
CA THR A 121 41.70 -33.39 28.94
C THR A 121 41.92 -34.12 27.59
N PRO A 122 41.89 -33.42 26.44
CA PRO A 122 42.33 -34.00 25.17
C PRO A 122 43.86 -34.01 25.01
N THR A 123 44.34 -35.07 24.38
CA THR A 123 45.73 -35.39 24.01
C THR A 123 46.37 -34.33 23.09
N PRO A 124 47.67 -34.00 23.22
CA PRO A 124 48.31 -32.93 22.45
C PRO A 124 48.38 -33.22 20.94
N THR A 125 47.99 -32.23 20.14
CA THR A 125 48.15 -32.20 18.68
C THR A 125 49.34 -31.28 18.33
N PRO A 126 50.22 -31.63 17.37
CA PRO A 126 51.45 -30.90 17.09
C PRO A 126 51.24 -29.47 16.56
N THR A 127 52.21 -28.64 16.90
CA THR A 127 52.34 -27.18 16.75
C THR A 127 52.20 -26.67 15.30
N PRO A 128 51.42 -25.59 15.05
CA PRO A 128 51.39 -24.93 13.75
C PRO A 128 52.58 -23.99 13.50
N THR A 129 53.00 -23.97 12.24
CA THR A 129 53.99 -23.10 11.57
C THR A 129 53.61 -21.60 11.66
N PRO A 130 54.58 -20.66 11.75
CA PRO A 130 54.29 -19.22 11.93
C PRO A 130 53.49 -18.60 10.77
N THR A 131 52.44 -17.87 11.13
CA THR A 131 51.60 -17.06 10.25
C THR A 131 52.24 -15.68 10.01
N PRO A 132 52.22 -15.13 8.77
CA PRO A 132 52.82 -13.83 8.47
C PRO A 132 52.11 -12.64 9.13
N THR A 133 52.93 -11.62 9.37
CA THR A 133 52.71 -10.29 9.95
C THR A 133 51.43 -9.57 9.47
N PRO A 134 50.71 -8.85 10.34
CA PRO A 134 49.49 -8.12 9.98
C PRO A 134 49.73 -7.03 8.92
N THR A 135 48.93 -7.08 7.86
CA THR A 135 48.73 -6.01 6.88
C THR A 135 48.12 -4.78 7.58
N PRO A 136 48.58 -3.54 7.30
CA PRO A 136 48.08 -2.33 7.95
C PRO A 136 46.57 -2.18 7.78
N THR A 137 45.91 -1.86 8.89
CA THR A 137 44.50 -1.49 8.98
C THR A 137 44.19 -0.35 7.99
N PRO A 138 43.15 -0.48 7.13
CA PRO A 138 42.75 0.63 6.28
C PRO A 138 42.38 1.83 7.14
N THR A 139 42.96 2.97 6.78
CA THR A 139 42.63 4.31 7.31
C THR A 139 41.11 4.49 7.38
N PRO A 140 40.55 5.02 8.48
CA PRO A 140 39.12 5.28 8.57
C PRO A 140 38.68 6.12 7.37
N THR A 141 37.76 5.57 6.58
CA THR A 141 37.01 6.30 5.55
C THR A 141 36.37 7.51 6.23
N PRO A 142 36.44 8.71 5.64
CA PRO A 142 35.89 9.92 6.25
C PRO A 142 34.44 9.69 6.68
N THR A 143 34.14 10.05 7.92
CA THR A 143 32.78 10.07 8.48
C THR A 143 31.86 10.82 7.52
N PRO A 144 30.80 10.20 6.97
CA PRO A 144 29.82 10.93 6.18
C PRO A 144 29.16 12.00 7.07
N THR A 145 29.19 13.24 6.60
CA THR A 145 28.46 14.36 7.17
C THR A 145 26.98 13.96 7.34
N PRO A 146 26.34 14.24 8.50
CA PRO A 146 24.90 14.02 8.65
C PRO A 146 24.13 14.82 7.59
N VAL A 147 23.56 14.13 6.59
CA VAL A 147 22.79 14.78 5.52
C VAL A 147 21.37 14.95 6.03
N GLY A 148 21.10 16.13 6.59
CA GLY A 148 19.74 16.68 6.72
C GLY A 148 19.65 18.12 6.28
N THR A 149 20.44 18.44 5.27
CA THR A 149 20.86 19.80 4.96
C THR A 149 20.37 20.15 3.57
N LEU A 150 19.67 21.28 3.45
CA LEU A 150 19.73 22.08 2.23
C LEU A 150 21.18 22.07 1.75
N PHE A 151 21.44 21.58 0.53
CA PHE A 151 22.81 21.53 0.03
C PHE A 151 23.27 22.96 -0.22
N SER A 152 24.24 23.44 0.55
CA SER A 152 24.89 24.70 0.23
C SER A 152 25.74 24.51 -1.04
N ASN A 153 25.48 25.35 -2.04
CA ASN A 153 26.12 25.45 -3.37
C ASN A 153 27.59 24.96 -3.45
N PRO A 154 28.03 24.37 -4.59
CA PRO A 154 27.36 24.36 -5.90
C PRO A 154 26.69 23.02 -6.20
N VAL A 155 25.37 22.93 -6.03
CA VAL A 155 24.62 21.70 -6.34
C VAL A 155 23.31 22.05 -7.03
N ASN A 156 22.97 21.37 -8.12
CA ASN A 156 21.68 21.58 -8.80
C ASN A 156 20.54 20.81 -8.10
N LEU A 157 20.82 19.64 -7.54
CA LEU A 157 19.98 19.04 -6.50
C LEU A 157 19.98 19.93 -5.25
N SER A 158 18.83 20.50 -4.91
CA SER A 158 18.66 21.42 -3.78
C SER A 158 18.27 20.72 -2.48
N ALA A 159 17.59 19.58 -2.55
CA ALA A 159 17.22 18.78 -1.39
C ALA A 159 16.95 17.32 -1.75
N ILE A 160 17.16 16.43 -0.77
CA ILE A 160 16.75 15.03 -0.80
C ILE A 160 16.02 14.72 0.51
N TRP A 161 14.84 14.11 0.42
CA TRP A 161 14.05 13.69 1.57
C TRP A 161 13.19 12.49 1.22
N ALA A 162 12.48 11.91 2.20
CA ALA A 162 11.63 10.76 1.97
C ALA A 162 10.28 10.85 2.69
N ASN A 163 9.30 10.10 2.20
CA ASN A 163 8.06 9.78 2.90
C ASN A 163 7.67 8.32 2.65
N ASP A 164 6.56 7.86 3.22
CA ASP A 164 6.03 6.52 3.00
C ASP A 164 5.24 6.39 1.68
N GLY A 165 5.01 7.51 0.99
CA GLY A 165 4.23 7.60 -0.25
C GLY A 165 2.73 7.86 -0.08
N GLY A 166 2.18 7.77 1.14
CA GLY A 166 0.75 8.05 1.38
C GLY A 166 0.35 9.50 1.05
N ASP A 167 1.31 10.44 1.15
CA ASP A 167 1.23 11.81 0.65
C ASP A 167 1.95 11.90 -0.70
N LYS A 168 1.17 12.05 -1.77
CA LYS A 168 1.70 12.20 -3.13
C LYS A 168 2.25 13.60 -3.32
N VAL A 169 3.47 13.68 -3.86
CA VAL A 169 4.17 14.94 -4.12
C VAL A 169 4.03 15.27 -5.59
N THR A 170 3.37 16.37 -5.96
CA THR A 170 3.27 16.76 -7.38
C THR A 170 4.62 17.23 -7.90
N ARG A 171 4.90 17.08 -9.19
CA ARG A 171 6.25 17.28 -9.78
C ARG A 171 6.86 18.67 -9.53
N ASP A 172 6.04 19.68 -9.35
CA ASP A 172 6.42 21.09 -9.13
C ASP A 172 6.62 21.45 -7.65
N GLU A 173 6.28 20.57 -6.71
CA GLU A 173 6.46 20.86 -5.29
C GLU A 173 7.94 20.82 -4.88
N GLN A 174 8.43 21.87 -4.23
CA GLN A 174 9.79 22.02 -3.72
C GLN A 174 9.77 22.22 -2.21
N ARG A 175 9.30 21.21 -1.46
CA ARG A 175 8.94 21.33 -0.05
C ARG A 175 10.18 21.52 0.82
N ALA A 176 11.12 20.57 0.74
CA ALA A 176 12.32 20.59 1.58
C ALA A 176 13.22 21.78 1.25
N SER A 177 13.29 22.17 -0.02
CA SER A 177 14.05 23.33 -0.49
C SER A 177 13.44 24.68 -0.05
N ASN A 178 12.19 24.69 0.41
CA ASN A 178 11.54 25.86 1.02
C ASN A 178 11.62 25.82 2.55
N SER A 179 11.41 24.64 3.16
CA SER A 179 11.55 24.43 4.59
C SER A 179 11.87 22.98 4.89
N ALA A 180 13.10 22.69 5.34
CA ALA A 180 13.50 21.32 5.66
C ALA A 180 12.58 20.68 6.72
N SER A 181 12.06 21.46 7.68
CA SER A 181 11.15 20.94 8.70
C SER A 181 9.77 20.55 8.17
N SER A 182 9.34 21.05 7.01
CA SER A 182 8.01 20.74 6.45
C SER A 182 7.90 19.33 5.87
N VAL A 183 9.01 18.60 5.77
CA VAL A 183 9.05 17.24 5.22
C VAL A 183 9.35 16.18 6.29
N MET A 184 9.46 16.57 7.57
CA MET A 184 9.60 15.61 8.66
C MET A 184 8.34 14.75 8.79
N ASN A 185 8.51 13.45 8.91
CA ASN A 185 7.45 12.46 9.08
C ASN A 185 7.99 11.20 9.79
N ARG A 186 7.18 10.18 10.02
CA ARG A 186 7.65 8.94 10.67
C ARG A 186 8.72 8.19 9.89
N THR A 187 8.68 8.27 8.56
CA THR A 187 9.67 7.64 7.69
C THR A 187 10.96 8.47 7.60
N TRP A 188 10.88 9.80 7.72
CA TRP A 188 12.01 10.71 7.52
C TRP A 188 12.18 11.69 8.69
N ASN A 189 13.27 11.53 9.43
CA ASN A 189 13.63 12.41 10.54
C ASN A 189 14.54 13.59 10.13
N GLY A 190 14.72 13.79 8.83
CA GLY A 190 15.66 14.76 8.27
C GLY A 190 17.00 14.20 7.91
N THR A 191 17.40 13.04 8.44
CA THR A 191 18.72 12.46 8.18
C THR A 191 18.72 10.98 7.83
N ASN A 192 17.67 10.26 8.21
CA ASN A 192 17.59 8.81 8.08
C ASN A 192 16.18 8.41 7.67
N ILE A 193 16.11 7.47 6.73
CA ILE A 193 14.89 6.76 6.38
C ILE A 193 14.70 5.65 7.39
N SER A 194 13.59 5.66 8.14
CA SER A 194 13.28 4.69 9.19
C SER A 194 11.99 3.96 8.87
N ILE A 195 12.07 2.64 8.68
CA ILE A 195 10.92 1.79 8.37
C ILE A 195 10.98 0.49 9.18
N PHE A 196 9.84 -0.21 9.26
CA PHE A 196 9.78 -1.55 9.83
C PHE A 196 8.89 -2.45 8.97
N GLY A 197 9.10 -3.76 9.09
CA GLY A 197 8.26 -4.76 8.44
C GLY A 197 8.42 -6.15 9.02
N ALA A 198 7.45 -7.00 8.70
CA ALA A 198 7.43 -8.41 8.97
C ALA A 198 8.17 -9.16 7.86
N ARG A 199 8.48 -10.42 8.12
CA ARG A 199 8.88 -11.37 7.08
C ARG A 199 7.73 -11.62 6.12
N ASN A 200 8.06 -11.99 4.88
CA ASN A 200 7.10 -12.19 3.78
C ASN A 200 6.34 -10.92 3.40
N GLU A 201 6.90 -9.75 3.70
CA GLU A 201 6.29 -8.44 3.46
C GLU A 201 7.10 -7.65 2.44
N VAL A 202 6.43 -6.87 1.60
CA VAL A 202 7.09 -5.80 0.83
C VAL A 202 6.83 -4.47 1.53
N VAL A 203 7.87 -3.91 2.14
CA VAL A 203 7.84 -2.54 2.70
C VAL A 203 8.36 -1.55 1.68
N ALA A 204 8.04 -0.26 1.86
CA ALA A 204 8.40 0.75 0.88
C ALA A 204 8.68 2.11 1.51
N PHE A 205 9.43 2.93 0.77
CA PHE A 205 9.53 4.37 0.98
C PHE A 205 9.64 5.06 -0.38
N ASN A 206 9.31 6.35 -0.41
CA ASN A 206 9.45 7.21 -1.58
C ASN A 206 10.51 8.28 -1.29
N LEU A 207 11.56 8.31 -2.08
CA LEU A 207 12.61 9.32 -2.05
C LEU A 207 12.23 10.45 -3.02
N VAL A 208 12.33 11.69 -2.58
CA VAL A 208 12.03 12.88 -3.39
C VAL A 208 13.32 13.69 -3.58
N LEU A 209 13.71 13.85 -4.84
CA LEU A 209 14.88 14.62 -5.26
C LEU A 209 14.39 15.97 -5.80
N GLU A 210 14.80 17.08 -5.19
CA GLU A 210 14.38 18.43 -5.59
C GLU A 210 15.49 19.17 -6.34
N ALA A 211 15.13 19.90 -7.40
CA ALA A 211 16.03 20.74 -8.19
C ALA A 211 15.46 22.16 -8.27
N LYS A 212 15.64 22.97 -7.21
CA LYS A 212 14.91 24.25 -7.03
C LYS A 212 15.27 25.30 -8.08
N THR A 213 16.56 25.59 -8.26
CA THR A 213 17.02 26.75 -9.04
C THR A 213 17.71 26.35 -10.35
N ASN A 214 18.39 25.22 -10.37
CA ASN A 214 19.13 24.75 -11.54
C ASN A 214 18.63 23.36 -11.94
N THR A 215 18.69 23.06 -13.23
CA THR A 215 18.42 21.72 -13.73
C THR A 215 19.52 20.76 -13.26
N ALA A 216 19.13 19.68 -12.59
CA ALA A 216 20.04 18.59 -12.23
C ALA A 216 20.08 17.57 -13.37
N THR A 217 21.27 17.31 -13.92
CA THR A 217 21.45 16.41 -15.07
C THR A 217 22.26 15.20 -14.69
N SER A 218 22.06 14.09 -15.39
CA SER A 218 22.79 12.85 -15.15
C SER A 218 22.62 12.37 -13.71
N VAL A 219 21.40 12.51 -13.17
CA VAL A 219 21.04 12.06 -11.83
C VAL A 219 20.86 10.55 -11.87
N SER A 220 21.49 9.83 -10.95
CA SER A 220 21.30 8.40 -10.75
C SER A 220 21.11 8.07 -9.28
N VAL A 221 20.41 6.96 -9.01
CA VAL A 221 20.14 6.49 -7.66
C VAL A 221 20.50 5.02 -7.55
N THR A 222 21.23 4.64 -6.50
CA THR A 222 21.53 3.25 -6.21
C THR A 222 21.22 2.91 -4.76
N PHE A 223 20.60 1.76 -4.57
CA PHE A 223 20.31 1.17 -3.27
C PHE A 223 20.01 -0.31 -3.51
N ASN A 224 20.97 -1.17 -3.15
CA ASN A 224 20.93 -2.58 -3.52
C ASN A 224 21.30 -3.51 -2.37
N GLN A 225 21.58 -2.98 -1.17
CA GLN A 225 21.92 -3.80 -0.03
C GLN A 225 21.56 -3.14 1.30
N LEU A 226 21.01 -3.97 2.18
CA LEU A 226 20.83 -3.75 3.60
C LEU A 226 21.59 -4.86 4.34
N THR A 227 22.38 -4.50 5.35
CA THR A 227 23.12 -5.45 6.19
C THR A 227 22.52 -5.47 7.59
N GLY A 228 22.20 -6.67 8.07
CA GLY A 228 21.55 -6.89 9.35
C GLY A 228 22.36 -7.77 10.31
N PRO A 229 21.70 -8.37 11.31
CA PRO A 229 22.36 -9.17 12.34
C PRO A 229 23.20 -10.30 11.77
N SER A 230 24.37 -10.54 12.39
CA SER A 230 25.29 -11.63 12.01
C SER A 230 25.73 -11.62 10.53
N GLY A 231 25.69 -10.45 9.88
CA GLY A 231 26.08 -10.30 8.47
C GLY A 231 25.02 -10.74 7.46
N ALA A 232 23.78 -10.99 7.90
CA ALA A 232 22.67 -11.26 7.00
C ALA A 232 22.42 -10.08 6.05
N VAL A 233 22.04 -10.36 4.80
CA VAL A 233 21.81 -9.33 3.79
C VAL A 233 20.41 -9.43 3.19
N ILE A 234 19.81 -8.26 2.93
CA ILE A 234 18.68 -8.12 2.01
C ILE A 234 19.24 -7.30 0.85
N SER A 235 19.33 -7.90 -0.32
CA SER A 235 20.04 -7.29 -1.45
C SER A 235 19.42 -7.59 -2.81
N SER A 236 19.88 -6.84 -3.80
CA SER A 236 19.55 -7.03 -5.20
C SER A 236 20.79 -7.11 -6.08
N ALA A 237 20.80 -8.10 -6.96
CA ALA A 237 21.74 -8.16 -8.07
C ALA A 237 21.39 -7.11 -9.13
N ALA A 238 22.43 -6.56 -9.77
CA ALA A 238 22.25 -5.71 -10.94
C ALA A 238 21.60 -6.51 -12.07
N THR A 239 20.72 -5.85 -12.83
CA THR A 239 20.02 -6.46 -13.98
C THR A 239 19.81 -5.41 -15.06
N THR A 240 19.41 -5.85 -16.25
CA THR A 240 19.02 -4.97 -17.36
C THR A 240 17.88 -5.58 -18.18
N GLY A 241 17.14 -4.74 -18.91
CA GLY A 241 16.05 -5.18 -19.77
C GLY A 241 15.04 -6.05 -19.03
N ASN A 242 14.68 -7.19 -19.62
CA ASN A 242 13.68 -8.11 -19.05
C ASN A 242 14.13 -8.82 -17.76
N GLY A 243 15.39 -8.69 -17.34
CA GLY A 243 15.85 -9.24 -16.05
C GLY A 243 15.24 -8.53 -14.84
N VAL A 244 14.49 -7.43 -15.04
CA VAL A 244 13.68 -6.79 -13.98
C VAL A 244 12.51 -7.65 -13.51
N PHE A 245 12.13 -8.69 -14.27
CA PHE A 245 11.07 -9.64 -13.93
C PHE A 245 11.60 -10.96 -13.34
N ASP A 246 12.88 -11.03 -12.99
CA ASP A 246 13.47 -12.15 -12.25
C ASP A 246 13.77 -11.72 -10.80
N TRP A 247 12.87 -12.05 -9.89
CA TRP A 247 12.95 -11.61 -8.49
C TRP A 247 13.82 -12.49 -7.60
N THR A 248 14.39 -13.58 -8.11
CA THR A 248 15.11 -14.59 -7.29
C THR A 248 16.30 -14.06 -6.51
N ASN A 249 16.87 -12.94 -6.96
CA ASN A 249 17.96 -12.23 -6.28
C ASN A 249 17.72 -10.71 -6.27
N ARG A 250 16.46 -10.28 -6.18
CA ARG A 250 16.07 -8.86 -6.26
C ARG A 250 15.08 -8.49 -5.15
N ASN A 251 15.59 -8.47 -3.91
CA ASN A 251 14.76 -8.10 -2.76
C ASN A 251 14.51 -6.59 -2.67
N ILE A 252 15.37 -5.76 -3.25
CA ILE A 252 15.27 -4.30 -3.28
C ILE A 252 15.03 -3.85 -4.74
N GLU A 253 13.94 -3.14 -4.98
CA GLU A 253 13.59 -2.64 -6.30
C GLU A 253 13.42 -1.12 -6.24
N LEU A 254 14.05 -0.41 -7.18
CA LEU A 254 13.92 1.04 -7.32
C LEU A 254 13.12 1.37 -8.58
N PHE A 255 12.31 2.41 -8.50
CA PHE A 255 11.46 2.83 -9.61
C PHE A 255 11.57 4.33 -9.84
N TYR A 256 11.87 4.71 -11.08
CA TYR A 256 11.66 6.07 -11.58
C TYR A 256 10.16 6.30 -11.74
N VAL A 257 9.59 7.19 -10.92
CA VAL A 257 8.15 7.45 -10.97
C VAL A 257 7.85 8.52 -12.02
N ARG A 258 7.14 8.18 -13.09
CA ARG A 258 6.62 9.21 -14.01
C ARG A 258 5.38 9.87 -13.40
N TYR A 259 5.18 11.10 -13.86
CA TYR A 259 4.03 11.91 -13.47
C TYR A 259 3.07 12.10 -14.63
N LEU A 260 1.79 12.10 -14.34
CA LEU A 260 0.70 12.36 -15.28
C LEU A 260 0.01 13.68 -14.92
N GLN A 261 -0.30 14.49 -15.92
CA GLN A 261 -1.00 15.75 -15.69
C GLN A 261 -2.50 15.51 -15.45
N ILE A 262 -3.01 16.05 -14.36
CA ILE A 262 -4.43 16.00 -14.01
C ILE A 262 -5.08 17.30 -14.49
N LYS A 263 -5.83 17.21 -15.59
CA LYS A 263 -6.44 18.37 -16.27
C LYS A 263 -7.92 18.56 -15.94
N GLY A 264 -8.51 17.62 -15.22
CA GLY A 264 -9.88 17.64 -14.76
C GLY A 264 -10.10 16.61 -13.68
N ILE A 265 -11.18 16.76 -12.92
CA ILE A 265 -11.47 15.93 -11.76
C ILE A 265 -12.05 14.56 -12.17
N SER A 266 -11.64 13.48 -11.48
CA SER A 266 -12.23 12.14 -11.68
C SER A 266 -13.67 12.06 -11.16
N ARG A 267 -14.65 12.31 -12.04
CA ARG A 267 -16.08 12.40 -11.70
C ARG A 267 -16.68 11.08 -11.22
N LEU A 268 -16.12 9.94 -11.61
CA LEU A 268 -16.54 8.63 -11.09
C LEU A 268 -16.11 8.43 -9.63
N SER A 269 -14.94 8.95 -9.27
CA SER A 269 -14.32 8.78 -7.96
C SER A 269 -14.77 9.81 -6.94
N TYR A 270 -15.12 11.02 -7.42
CA TYR A 270 -15.57 12.13 -6.61
C TYR A 270 -16.91 12.63 -7.12
N GLU A 271 -17.90 12.58 -6.25
CA GLU A 271 -19.17 13.25 -6.50
C GLU A 271 -18.97 14.76 -6.59
N THR A 272 -19.49 15.37 -7.65
CA THR A 272 -19.15 16.77 -7.98
C THR A 272 -19.99 17.83 -7.25
N TYR A 273 -20.93 17.41 -6.38
CA TYR A 273 -21.83 18.33 -5.66
C TYR A 273 -21.34 18.69 -4.23
N ASP A 274 -20.37 17.96 -3.65
CA ASP A 274 -19.81 18.23 -2.32
C ASP A 274 -18.28 18.20 -2.33
N GLU A 275 -17.66 19.36 -2.10
CA GLU A 275 -16.20 19.51 -2.15
C GLU A 275 -15.50 18.73 -1.03
N ARG A 276 -16.16 18.37 0.07
CA ARG A 276 -15.54 17.58 1.15
C ARG A 276 -15.13 16.17 0.73
N HIS A 277 -15.77 15.64 -0.31
CA HIS A 277 -15.43 14.33 -0.86
C HIS A 277 -14.19 14.37 -1.75
N THR A 278 -13.86 15.55 -2.28
CA THR A 278 -12.69 15.74 -3.14
C THR A 278 -11.42 15.83 -2.27
N PRO A 279 -10.28 15.25 -2.68
CA PRO A 279 -9.02 15.40 -1.95
C PRO A 279 -8.73 16.88 -1.70
N LYS A 280 -8.28 17.22 -0.49
CA LYS A 280 -8.15 18.61 -0.02
C LYS A 280 -7.39 19.52 -0.99
N ARG A 281 -6.36 18.97 -1.63
CA ARG A 281 -5.51 19.64 -2.63
C ARG A 281 -6.23 20.03 -3.92
N LEU A 282 -7.31 19.32 -4.20
CA LEU A 282 -8.16 19.51 -5.35
C LEU A 282 -9.49 20.11 -4.97
N GLN A 283 -9.73 20.59 -3.75
CA GLN A 283 -10.98 21.26 -3.40
C GLN A 283 -11.01 22.69 -3.96
N ARG A 284 -12.19 23.12 -4.40
CA ARG A 284 -12.48 24.55 -4.66
C ARG A 284 -12.82 25.26 -3.34
N PRO A 285 -12.87 26.61 -3.32
CA PRO A 285 -13.48 27.33 -2.21
C PRO A 285 -14.92 26.85 -1.96
N TRP A 286 -15.24 26.43 -0.74
CA TRP A 286 -16.56 25.93 -0.38
C TRP A 286 -17.03 26.49 0.96
N THR A 287 -18.34 26.43 1.22
CA THR A 287 -18.94 26.93 2.47
C THR A 287 -19.91 25.92 3.07
N GLY A 288 -20.15 26.04 4.38
CA GLY A 288 -21.22 25.36 5.09
C GLY A 288 -21.28 23.86 4.80
N ALA A 289 -22.30 23.45 4.04
CA ALA A 289 -22.62 22.05 3.77
C ALA A 289 -21.90 21.46 2.54
N GLY A 290 -20.69 21.94 2.20
CA GLY A 290 -19.87 21.35 1.12
C GLY A 290 -20.04 21.99 -0.26
N TYR A 291 -20.82 23.06 -0.39
CA TYR A 291 -21.09 23.70 -1.68
C TYR A 291 -19.85 24.44 -2.21
N GLY A 292 -19.27 23.89 -3.28
CA GLY A 292 -18.16 24.51 -3.99
C GLY A 292 -18.58 25.75 -4.79
N THR A 293 -17.71 26.76 -4.78
CA THR A 293 -17.80 27.99 -5.57
C THR A 293 -16.51 28.15 -6.37
N GLY A 294 -16.54 28.97 -7.43
CA GLY A 294 -15.36 29.18 -8.26
C GLY A 294 -15.16 28.12 -9.34
N LEU A 295 -13.98 28.15 -9.96
CA LEU A 295 -13.61 27.49 -11.20
C LEU A 295 -12.58 26.36 -10.96
N TRP A 296 -12.29 25.59 -12.00
CA TRP A 296 -11.21 24.59 -12.01
C TRP A 296 -9.88 25.20 -11.54
N THR A 297 -9.59 26.41 -11.97
CA THR A 297 -8.36 27.15 -11.65
C THR A 297 -8.28 27.62 -10.20
N ASP A 298 -9.38 27.57 -9.43
CA ASP A 298 -9.39 27.92 -8.02
C ASP A 298 -8.96 26.74 -7.12
N ARG A 299 -8.79 25.53 -7.70
CA ARG A 299 -8.27 24.36 -6.98
C ARG A 299 -6.75 24.51 -6.81
N PRO A 300 -6.17 24.33 -5.61
CA PRO A 300 -4.74 24.55 -5.38
C PRO A 300 -3.81 23.74 -6.31
N ASP A 301 -4.18 22.49 -6.59
CA ASP A 301 -3.38 21.56 -7.37
C ASP A 301 -4.00 21.22 -8.74
N HIS A 302 -4.73 22.16 -9.36
CA HIS A 302 -5.22 22.03 -10.74
C HIS A 302 -4.07 21.99 -11.77
N ASP A 303 -4.25 21.24 -12.85
CA ASP A 303 -3.28 21.11 -13.96
C ASP A 303 -1.87 20.67 -13.55
N LYS A 304 -1.72 20.10 -12.34
CA LYS A 304 -0.45 19.59 -11.82
C LYS A 304 -0.18 18.16 -12.28
N PHE A 305 1.09 17.79 -12.16
CA PHE A 305 1.60 16.47 -12.54
C PHE A 305 1.71 15.59 -11.29
N TYR A 306 0.89 14.53 -11.23
CA TYR A 306 0.80 13.60 -10.11
C TYR A 306 1.59 12.32 -10.38
N PRO A 307 2.32 11.79 -9.37
CA PRO A 307 3.11 10.57 -9.52
C PRO A 307 2.23 9.31 -9.59
N ASP A 308 2.47 8.43 -10.56
CA ASP A 308 1.78 7.12 -10.60
C ASP A 308 2.57 5.99 -11.26
N ILE A 309 3.35 6.26 -12.31
CA ILE A 309 3.92 5.18 -13.13
C ILE A 309 5.28 4.77 -12.58
N ALA A 310 5.37 3.63 -11.88
CA ALA A 310 6.60 3.18 -11.24
C ALA A 310 7.49 2.38 -12.21
N VAL A 311 8.18 3.07 -13.12
CA VAL A 311 9.08 2.47 -14.12
C VAL A 311 10.30 1.88 -13.41
N PRO A 312 10.69 0.60 -13.63
CA PRO A 312 11.92 0.05 -13.08
C PRO A 312 13.11 0.96 -13.40
N LEU A 313 13.88 1.35 -12.37
CA LEU A 313 14.96 2.33 -12.52
C LEU A 313 16.05 1.84 -13.49
N GLU A 314 16.22 0.52 -13.66
CA GLU A 314 17.13 -0.05 -14.67
C GLU A 314 16.76 0.32 -16.11
N ALA A 315 15.50 0.66 -16.40
CA ALA A 315 15.07 1.18 -17.69
C ALA A 315 15.34 2.69 -17.84
N VAL A 316 15.64 3.39 -16.74
CA VAL A 316 15.96 4.82 -16.68
C VAL A 316 17.18 5.03 -15.76
N PRO A 317 18.35 4.48 -16.13
CA PRO A 317 19.51 4.42 -15.23
C PRO A 317 20.11 5.79 -14.89
N SER A 318 19.76 6.81 -15.67
CA SER A 318 20.12 8.20 -15.45
C SER A 318 19.03 9.11 -16.01
N PHE A 319 18.76 10.23 -15.35
CA PHE A 319 17.69 11.15 -15.71
C PHE A 319 18.04 12.62 -15.41
N THR A 320 17.17 13.52 -15.87
CA THR A 320 17.29 14.96 -15.67
C THR A 320 16.08 15.43 -14.87
N ILE A 321 16.34 16.25 -13.84
CA ILE A 321 15.31 16.97 -13.08
C ILE A 321 15.38 18.43 -13.51
N ALA A 322 14.35 18.93 -14.17
CA ALA A 322 14.32 20.32 -14.61
C ALA A 322 14.30 21.27 -13.40
N SER A 323 14.86 22.47 -13.59
CA SER A 323 14.75 23.54 -12.58
C SER A 323 13.29 23.79 -12.17
N GLY A 324 13.06 23.93 -10.87
CA GLY A 324 11.75 24.08 -10.26
C GLY A 324 10.95 22.78 -10.11
N GLN A 325 11.55 21.61 -10.35
CA GLN A 325 10.86 20.31 -10.28
C GLN A 325 11.50 19.36 -9.27
N ASN A 326 10.73 18.33 -8.90
CA ASN A 326 11.21 17.18 -8.17
C ASN A 326 11.09 15.90 -9.00
N GLN A 327 11.78 14.86 -8.56
CA GLN A 327 11.65 13.50 -9.07
C GLN A 327 11.48 12.53 -7.91
N SER A 328 10.40 11.76 -7.94
CA SER A 328 10.09 10.67 -7.03
C SER A 328 10.79 9.40 -7.49
N ILE A 329 11.45 8.75 -6.53
CA ILE A 329 12.09 7.44 -6.66
C ILE A 329 11.47 6.52 -5.62
N TRP A 330 10.58 5.64 -6.07
CA TRP A 330 9.93 4.68 -5.21
C TRP A 330 10.85 3.49 -4.94
N THR A 331 10.88 3.00 -3.70
CA THR A 331 11.65 1.83 -3.29
C THR A 331 10.74 0.76 -2.71
N ASP A 332 10.77 -0.45 -3.27
CA ASP A 332 10.20 -1.65 -2.65
C ASP A 332 11.32 -2.49 -2.03
N ILE A 333 11.10 -3.01 -0.81
CA ILE A 333 11.99 -3.95 -0.13
C ILE A 333 11.14 -5.15 0.29
N TYR A 334 11.31 -6.28 -0.41
CA TYR A 334 10.82 -7.57 0.06
C TYR A 334 11.71 -8.08 1.19
N ILE A 335 11.07 -8.47 2.31
CA ILE A 335 11.74 -9.05 3.47
C ILE A 335 11.54 -10.57 3.39
N PRO A 336 12.58 -11.36 3.06
CA PRO A 336 12.45 -12.81 2.93
C PRO A 336 11.96 -13.46 4.23
N LYS A 337 11.21 -14.56 4.11
CA LYS A 337 10.76 -15.37 5.26
C LYS A 337 11.89 -15.80 6.20
N THR A 338 13.08 -15.98 5.64
CA THR A 338 14.28 -16.44 6.35
C THR A 338 15.08 -15.31 6.97
N ALA A 339 14.73 -14.04 6.75
CA ALA A 339 15.47 -12.90 7.27
C ALA A 339 15.53 -12.93 8.82
N PRO A 340 16.73 -12.87 9.43
CA PRO A 340 16.85 -12.67 10.87
C PRO A 340 16.08 -11.45 11.38
N VAL A 341 15.49 -11.56 12.57
CA VAL A 341 14.87 -10.42 13.27
C VAL A 341 15.96 -9.46 13.71
N GLY A 342 15.74 -8.16 13.55
CA GLY A 342 16.65 -7.12 14.03
C GLY A 342 16.73 -5.91 13.10
N TYR A 343 17.71 -5.06 13.36
CA TYR A 343 17.96 -3.87 12.55
C TYR A 343 18.88 -4.19 11.39
N TYR A 344 18.45 -3.73 10.22
CA TYR A 344 19.21 -3.71 8.99
C TYR A 344 19.53 -2.26 8.63
N THR A 345 20.75 -2.01 8.19
CA THR A 345 21.20 -0.69 7.77
C THR A 345 21.80 -0.74 6.37
N GLY A 346 21.58 0.31 5.60
CA GLY A 346 22.18 0.52 4.29
C GLY A 346 22.10 1.99 3.90
N THR A 347 22.51 2.30 2.68
CA THR A 347 22.59 3.69 2.25
C THR A 347 22.11 3.82 0.82
N VAL A 348 21.16 4.71 0.58
CA VAL A 348 20.82 5.16 -0.76
C VAL A 348 21.89 6.15 -1.21
N THR A 349 22.50 5.87 -2.35
CA THR A 349 23.42 6.81 -3.00
C THR A 349 22.68 7.53 -4.12
N VAL A 350 22.63 8.86 -4.07
CA VAL A 350 22.14 9.70 -5.16
C VAL A 350 23.33 10.43 -5.76
N SER A 351 23.57 10.29 -7.05
CA SER A 351 24.68 10.95 -7.74
C SER A 351 24.17 11.94 -8.77
N GLU A 352 24.90 13.03 -8.95
CA GLU A 352 24.71 13.99 -10.04
C GLU A 352 26.00 14.08 -10.85
N GLY A 353 26.00 13.47 -12.05
CA GLY A 353 27.23 13.30 -12.82
C GLY A 353 28.27 12.42 -12.09
N SER A 354 29.56 12.63 -12.38
CA SER A 354 30.65 11.79 -11.84
C SER A 354 31.22 12.26 -10.50
N ASN A 355 30.96 13.51 -10.11
CA ASN A 355 31.73 14.19 -9.06
C ASN A 355 30.92 14.50 -7.80
N THR A 356 29.59 14.40 -7.88
CA THR A 356 28.68 14.79 -6.80
C THR A 356 27.88 13.57 -6.38
N SER A 357 27.95 13.22 -5.08
CA SER A 357 27.25 12.07 -4.53
C SER A 357 26.72 12.38 -3.12
N TYR A 358 25.49 11.97 -2.87
CA TYR A 358 24.74 12.12 -1.62
C TYR A 358 24.45 10.75 -1.05
N GLN A 359 24.60 10.63 0.27
CA GLN A 359 24.41 9.40 1.01
C GLN A 359 23.23 9.60 1.96
N VAL A 360 22.18 8.81 1.77
CA VAL A 360 20.97 8.85 2.60
C VAL A 360 20.86 7.52 3.36
N PRO A 361 21.14 7.52 4.67
CA PRO A 361 21.00 6.33 5.51
C PRO A 361 19.57 5.76 5.52
N VAL A 362 19.48 4.44 5.50
CA VAL A 362 18.25 3.66 5.64
C VAL A 362 18.39 2.69 6.81
N SER A 363 17.39 2.69 7.69
CA SER A 363 17.24 1.75 8.80
C SER A 363 15.93 0.99 8.66
N LEU A 364 16.02 -0.33 8.52
CA LEU A 364 14.88 -1.24 8.49
C LEU A 364 14.87 -2.11 9.75
N ARG A 365 13.81 -2.04 10.56
CA ARG A 365 13.57 -3.02 11.64
C ARG A 365 12.75 -4.19 11.10
N VAL A 366 13.38 -5.35 10.94
CA VAL A 366 12.69 -6.61 10.69
C VAL A 366 12.11 -7.11 12.01
N ARG A 367 10.77 -7.18 12.08
CA ARG A 367 9.99 -7.62 13.23
C ARG A 367 9.94 -9.15 13.32
N GLY A 368 9.61 -9.68 14.50
CA GLY A 368 9.44 -11.11 14.77
C GLY A 368 8.15 -11.72 14.20
N ILE A 369 7.58 -11.11 13.17
CA ILE A 369 6.28 -11.43 12.58
C ILE A 369 6.51 -11.98 11.17
N THR A 370 5.67 -12.91 10.72
CA THR A 370 5.64 -13.38 9.33
C THR A 370 4.22 -13.24 8.78
N LEU A 371 4.07 -12.54 7.66
CA LEU A 371 2.78 -12.42 6.99
C LEU A 371 2.42 -13.71 6.21
N PRO A 372 1.14 -14.07 6.11
CA PRO A 372 0.70 -15.27 5.41
C PRO A 372 0.95 -15.17 3.90
N ASP A 373 1.06 -16.32 3.23
CA ASP A 373 1.22 -16.37 1.77
C ASP A 373 -0.04 -15.96 1.02
N SER A 374 -1.19 -16.48 1.46
CA SER A 374 -2.49 -16.02 0.99
C SER A 374 -2.91 -14.77 1.76
N PRO A 375 -3.36 -13.70 1.09
CA PRO A 375 -3.82 -12.51 1.77
C PRO A 375 -5.13 -12.77 2.53
N THR A 376 -5.27 -12.16 3.70
CA THR A 376 -6.54 -12.14 4.43
C THR A 376 -7.58 -11.29 3.68
N SER A 377 -7.17 -10.14 3.16
CA SER A 377 -7.99 -9.27 2.30
C SER A 377 -7.93 -9.75 0.86
N LYS A 378 -8.94 -10.49 0.41
CA LYS A 378 -8.97 -11.03 -0.96
C LYS A 378 -9.36 -9.97 -1.97
N THR A 379 -8.72 -9.99 -3.14
CA THR A 379 -9.02 -9.08 -4.25
C THR A 379 -9.17 -9.85 -5.57
N MET A 380 -9.75 -9.23 -6.59
CA MET A 380 -9.66 -9.70 -7.97
C MET A 380 -9.65 -8.51 -8.93
N LEU A 381 -8.87 -8.61 -10.00
CA LEU A 381 -8.76 -7.61 -11.06
C LEU A 381 -8.91 -8.33 -12.40
N GLU A 382 -9.70 -7.76 -13.32
CA GLU A 382 -9.73 -8.29 -14.68
C GLU A 382 -8.49 -7.87 -15.48
N LEU A 383 -8.03 -8.79 -16.32
CA LEU A 383 -6.90 -8.62 -17.23
C LEU A 383 -7.33 -8.81 -18.69
N GLY A 384 -7.47 -7.71 -19.43
CA GLY A 384 -7.85 -7.70 -20.84
C GLY A 384 -6.79 -8.28 -21.78
N TYR A 385 -7.05 -9.45 -22.35
CA TYR A 385 -6.14 -10.11 -23.31
C TYR A 385 -5.88 -9.30 -24.56
N GLY A 386 -6.94 -8.77 -25.17
CA GLY A 386 -6.85 -8.02 -26.43
C GLY A 386 -6.03 -6.75 -26.29
N ASP A 387 -6.23 -6.01 -25.20
CA ASP A 387 -5.50 -4.78 -24.90
C ASP A 387 -4.02 -5.03 -24.67
N ILE A 388 -3.67 -6.05 -23.88
CA ILE A 388 -2.28 -6.46 -23.68
C ILE A 388 -1.65 -6.84 -25.02
N ASN A 389 -2.25 -7.74 -25.79
CA ASN A 389 -1.59 -8.19 -27.01
C ASN A 389 -1.44 -7.06 -28.03
N ASN A 390 -2.43 -6.18 -28.12
CA ASN A 390 -2.33 -5.02 -29.00
C ASN A 390 -1.17 -4.09 -28.61
N ARG A 391 -0.93 -3.86 -27.32
CA ARG A 391 0.19 -3.05 -26.83
C ARG A 391 1.55 -3.69 -27.03
N TYR A 392 1.70 -4.99 -26.78
CA TYR A 392 3.01 -5.63 -26.80
C TYR A 392 3.38 -6.19 -28.18
N THR A 393 2.40 -6.50 -29.02
CA THR A 393 2.62 -7.24 -30.27
C THR A 393 2.08 -6.55 -31.52
N GLY A 394 1.24 -5.52 -31.37
CA GLY A 394 0.50 -4.89 -32.47
C GLY A 394 -0.62 -5.75 -33.07
N VAL A 395 -0.91 -6.91 -32.47
CA VAL A 395 -1.95 -7.86 -32.93
C VAL A 395 -2.81 -8.29 -31.75
N THR A 396 -4.11 -8.01 -31.79
CA THR A 396 -5.04 -8.33 -30.69
C THR A 396 -5.16 -9.83 -30.43
N TYR A 397 -5.22 -10.64 -31.50
CA TYR A 397 -5.33 -12.10 -31.44
C TYR A 397 -4.25 -12.73 -32.33
N PRO A 398 -3.03 -12.96 -31.82
CA PRO A 398 -1.95 -13.54 -32.61
C PRO A 398 -2.25 -15.00 -32.97
N ASN A 399 -1.72 -15.46 -34.10
CA ASN A 399 -1.87 -16.87 -34.50
C ASN A 399 -1.09 -17.78 -33.55
N VAL A 400 -1.68 -18.93 -33.19
CA VAL A 400 -1.08 -19.93 -32.28
C VAL A 400 0.32 -20.34 -32.75
N GLY A 401 1.27 -20.38 -31.81
CA GLY A 401 2.65 -20.84 -32.05
C GLY A 401 3.57 -19.81 -32.70
N THR A 402 3.06 -18.62 -33.04
CA THR A 402 3.89 -17.50 -33.52
C THR A 402 4.71 -16.87 -32.38
N THR A 403 5.73 -16.10 -32.75
CA THR A 403 6.49 -15.30 -31.78
C THR A 403 5.60 -14.33 -31.00
N GLN A 404 4.57 -13.76 -31.64
CA GLN A 404 3.61 -12.87 -30.97
C GLN A 404 2.74 -13.63 -29.95
N ASP A 405 2.31 -14.85 -30.26
CA ASP A 405 1.57 -15.71 -29.32
C ASP A 405 2.44 -16.09 -28.09
N ASN A 406 3.70 -16.49 -28.32
CA ASN A 406 4.62 -16.80 -27.22
C ASN A 406 4.95 -15.58 -26.35
N LEU A 407 5.10 -14.39 -26.97
CA LEU A 407 5.27 -13.13 -26.25
C LEU A 407 4.03 -12.81 -25.42
N SER A 408 2.83 -12.99 -25.98
CA SER A 408 1.56 -12.76 -25.28
C SER A 408 1.43 -13.61 -24.02
N LYS A 409 1.78 -14.91 -24.09
CA LYS A 409 1.79 -15.81 -22.93
C LYS A 409 2.78 -15.35 -21.86
N THR A 410 4.01 -15.02 -22.27
CA THR A 410 5.07 -14.52 -21.38
C THR A 410 4.65 -13.23 -20.66
N VAL A 411 4.08 -12.28 -21.40
CA VAL A 411 3.62 -11.00 -20.86
C VAL A 411 2.48 -11.23 -19.87
N ARG A 412 1.50 -12.06 -20.19
CA ARG A 412 0.41 -12.40 -19.26
C ARG A 412 0.93 -13.02 -17.98
N ASP A 413 1.82 -14.00 -18.08
CA ASP A 413 2.40 -14.64 -16.90
C ASP A 413 3.15 -13.65 -16.00
N ARG A 414 3.84 -12.66 -16.59
CA ARG A 414 4.46 -11.56 -15.85
C ARG A 414 3.45 -10.61 -15.20
N HIS A 415 2.25 -10.42 -15.76
CA HIS A 415 1.16 -9.72 -15.07
C HIS A 415 0.69 -10.50 -13.85
N PHE A 416 0.49 -11.81 -13.97
CA PHE A 416 0.15 -12.65 -12.82
C PHE A 416 1.24 -12.62 -11.75
N GLN A 417 2.52 -12.75 -12.12
CA GLN A 417 3.64 -12.64 -11.17
C GLN A 417 3.70 -11.26 -10.49
N MET A 418 3.54 -10.18 -11.25
CA MET A 418 3.52 -8.83 -10.68
C MET A 418 2.34 -8.64 -9.72
N ALA A 419 1.14 -9.05 -10.09
CA ALA A 419 -0.03 -9.00 -9.21
C ALA A 419 0.16 -9.85 -7.94
N HIS A 420 0.77 -11.04 -8.07
CA HIS A 420 1.04 -11.93 -6.95
C HIS A 420 2.03 -11.32 -5.94
N ARG A 421 3.09 -10.63 -6.41
CA ARG A 421 3.97 -9.83 -5.52
C ARG A 421 3.23 -8.69 -4.81
N HIS A 422 2.05 -8.29 -5.30
CA HIS A 422 1.17 -7.32 -4.64
C HIS A 422 0.05 -7.97 -3.81
N LYS A 423 0.10 -9.30 -3.63
CA LYS A 423 -0.94 -10.10 -2.97
C LYS A 423 -2.32 -9.87 -3.58
N ILE A 424 -2.34 -9.66 -4.89
CA ILE A 424 -3.53 -9.40 -5.69
C ILE A 424 -3.75 -10.56 -6.65
N SER A 425 -4.99 -11.02 -6.77
CA SER A 425 -5.36 -12.04 -7.74
C SER A 425 -5.86 -11.41 -9.04
N LEU A 426 -5.46 -11.98 -10.18
CA LEU A 426 -6.02 -11.62 -11.48
C LEU A 426 -7.07 -12.67 -11.91
N ILE A 427 -8.04 -12.20 -12.68
CA ILE A 427 -8.98 -13.01 -13.46
C ILE A 427 -8.93 -12.55 -14.93
N ASP A 428 -9.36 -13.39 -15.85
CA ASP A 428 -9.53 -13.03 -17.26
C ASP A 428 -10.77 -13.74 -17.83
N ALA A 429 -11.07 -13.54 -19.11
CA ALA A 429 -12.20 -14.17 -19.78
C ALA A 429 -11.94 -15.64 -20.20
N ASN A 430 -10.86 -16.27 -19.71
CA ASN A 430 -10.36 -17.56 -20.19
C ASN A 430 -10.09 -17.56 -21.71
N ASP A 431 -9.59 -16.44 -22.20
CA ASP A 431 -9.33 -16.15 -23.61
C ASP A 431 -7.89 -16.45 -24.03
N GLY A 432 -7.67 -16.47 -25.34
CA GLY A 432 -6.38 -16.84 -25.94
C GLY A 432 -6.38 -16.69 -27.45
N SER A 433 -5.28 -17.12 -28.08
CA SER A 433 -5.01 -16.99 -29.51
C SER A 433 -5.90 -17.87 -30.41
N SER A 434 -6.66 -18.80 -29.81
CA SER A 434 -7.60 -19.68 -30.48
C SER A 434 -8.92 -19.74 -29.73
N ALA A 435 -10.01 -20.07 -30.44
CA ALA A 435 -11.29 -20.37 -29.80
C ALA A 435 -11.14 -21.53 -28.81
N TYR A 436 -11.83 -21.45 -27.67
CA TYR A 436 -11.77 -22.44 -26.61
C TYR A 436 -13.14 -22.56 -25.96
N SER A 437 -13.73 -23.74 -26.05
CA SER A 437 -15.09 -24.04 -25.59
C SER A 437 -15.12 -25.26 -24.66
N THR A 438 -13.97 -25.64 -24.12
CA THR A 438 -13.88 -26.69 -23.10
C THR A 438 -14.31 -26.10 -21.76
N ASP A 439 -15.10 -26.86 -21.00
CA ASP A 439 -15.55 -26.51 -19.65
C ASP A 439 -14.44 -26.75 -18.61
N ALA A 440 -13.32 -26.08 -18.82
CA ALA A 440 -12.13 -26.09 -17.98
C ALA A 440 -11.34 -24.78 -18.17
N PRO A 441 -10.49 -24.38 -17.22
CA PRO A 441 -9.47 -23.37 -17.50
C PRO A 441 -8.55 -23.83 -18.63
N ARG A 442 -8.11 -22.88 -19.47
CA ARG A 442 -7.09 -23.15 -20.49
C ARG A 442 -5.81 -23.70 -19.85
N PRO A 443 -4.98 -24.47 -20.60
CA PRO A 443 -3.73 -25.03 -20.08
C PRO A 443 -2.80 -24.00 -19.42
N GLU A 444 -2.76 -22.77 -19.93
CA GLU A 444 -1.98 -21.64 -19.39
C GLU A 444 -2.35 -21.30 -17.93
N TRP A 445 -3.57 -21.62 -17.49
CA TRP A 445 -4.00 -21.39 -16.12
C TRP A 445 -3.45 -22.40 -15.11
N GLN A 446 -2.98 -23.57 -15.53
CA GLN A 446 -2.56 -24.63 -14.59
C GLN A 446 -1.45 -24.15 -13.65
N GLY A 447 -0.41 -23.51 -14.18
CA GLY A 447 0.71 -22.99 -13.39
C GLY A 447 0.32 -21.81 -12.48
N ARG A 448 -0.69 -21.04 -12.89
CA ARG A 448 -1.24 -19.92 -12.12
C ARG A 448 -2.05 -20.44 -10.93
N LEU A 449 -2.84 -21.50 -11.11
CA LEU A 449 -3.70 -22.07 -10.06
C LEU A 449 -2.95 -22.99 -9.09
N ASN A 450 -1.97 -23.77 -9.57
CA ASN A 450 -1.21 -24.69 -8.70
C ASN A 450 -0.01 -24.03 -7.99
N GLY A 451 0.35 -22.80 -8.37
CA GLY A 451 1.46 -22.05 -7.79
C GLY A 451 2.82 -22.26 -8.46
N SER A 452 2.94 -23.12 -9.47
CA SER A 452 4.22 -23.40 -10.14
C SER A 452 4.77 -22.18 -10.88
N LEU A 453 3.90 -21.29 -11.37
CA LEU A 453 4.31 -20.00 -11.96
C LEU A 453 5.01 -19.09 -10.94
N PHE A 454 4.69 -19.22 -9.66
CA PHE A 454 5.20 -18.39 -8.57
C PHE A 454 6.37 -19.07 -7.85
N THR A 455 7.32 -19.58 -8.63
CA THR A 455 8.53 -20.24 -8.12
C THR A 455 9.80 -19.65 -8.74
N ALA A 456 10.94 -19.89 -8.08
CA ALA A 456 12.25 -19.44 -8.56
C ALA A 456 12.59 -19.97 -9.96
N ALA A 457 12.09 -21.16 -10.33
CA ALA A 457 12.26 -21.73 -11.67
C ALA A 457 11.63 -20.87 -12.78
N ASN A 458 10.63 -20.05 -12.43
CA ASN A 458 9.95 -19.11 -13.32
C ASN A 458 10.36 -17.65 -13.05
N GLY A 459 11.50 -17.43 -12.38
CA GLY A 459 11.99 -16.09 -12.03
C GLY A 459 11.22 -15.42 -10.89
N TYR A 460 10.44 -16.18 -10.12
CA TYR A 460 9.63 -15.62 -9.04
C TYR A 460 10.23 -15.91 -7.66
N ASP A 461 10.42 -14.84 -6.89
CA ASP A 461 10.52 -14.86 -5.44
C ASP A 461 9.69 -13.68 -4.91
N GLY A 462 9.22 -13.73 -3.67
CA GLY A 462 8.32 -12.73 -3.11
C GLY A 462 7.21 -13.30 -2.23
N PRO A 463 6.26 -12.44 -1.83
CA PRO A 463 5.07 -12.87 -1.09
C PRO A 463 4.33 -13.99 -1.81
N GLY A 464 3.96 -15.07 -1.12
CA GLY A 464 3.14 -16.12 -1.72
C GLY A 464 3.89 -17.08 -2.66
N VAL A 465 5.22 -17.19 -2.53
CA VAL A 465 6.01 -18.23 -3.23
C VAL A 465 5.33 -19.60 -3.14
N SER A 466 5.24 -20.28 -4.28
CA SER A 466 4.61 -21.60 -4.45
C SER A 466 3.11 -21.67 -4.07
N THR A 467 2.45 -20.52 -3.88
CA THR A 467 1.01 -20.44 -3.61
C THR A 467 0.29 -19.97 -4.87
N GLY A 468 -0.72 -20.72 -5.32
CA GLY A 468 -1.47 -20.39 -6.53
C GLY A 468 -2.42 -19.20 -6.40
N ASN A 469 -2.87 -18.69 -7.54
CA ASN A 469 -3.94 -17.71 -7.66
C ASN A 469 -5.24 -18.32 -7.14
N GLY A 470 -5.78 -17.74 -6.06
CA GLY A 470 -6.88 -18.36 -5.31
C GLY A 470 -8.28 -18.21 -5.91
N VAL A 471 -8.42 -17.66 -7.13
CA VAL A 471 -9.72 -17.40 -7.77
C VAL A 471 -9.69 -17.64 -9.27
N PHE A 472 -10.81 -18.09 -9.83
CA PHE A 472 -11.04 -18.19 -11.27
C PHE A 472 -12.45 -17.74 -11.64
N SER A 473 -12.58 -16.94 -12.70
CA SER A 473 -13.87 -16.46 -13.20
C SER A 473 -14.24 -17.21 -14.48
N ILE A 474 -15.37 -17.91 -14.47
CA ILE A 474 -15.91 -18.59 -15.65
C ILE A 474 -16.76 -17.57 -16.42
N GLY A 475 -16.32 -17.26 -17.64
CA GLY A 475 -17.07 -16.39 -18.55
C GLY A 475 -17.17 -14.95 -18.05
N THR A 476 -16.07 -14.36 -17.58
CA THR A 476 -15.98 -12.96 -17.10
C THR A 476 -16.77 -12.00 -18.00
N TYR A 477 -17.55 -11.09 -17.40
CA TYR A 477 -18.49 -10.20 -18.10
C TYR A 477 -19.59 -10.94 -18.92
N GLY A 478 -19.94 -12.16 -18.50
CA GLY A 478 -20.97 -12.96 -19.17
C GLY A 478 -20.54 -13.51 -20.53
N SER A 479 -19.25 -13.79 -20.71
CA SER A 479 -18.60 -14.28 -21.95
C SER A 479 -18.55 -15.80 -22.09
N TRP A 480 -19.30 -16.54 -21.26
CA TRP A 480 -19.35 -18.01 -21.30
C TRP A 480 -19.90 -18.52 -22.65
N SER A 481 -19.26 -19.56 -23.20
CA SER A 481 -19.44 -19.97 -24.61
C SER A 481 -20.81 -20.54 -24.97
N TRP A 482 -21.59 -20.97 -23.97
CA TRP A 482 -22.92 -21.56 -24.17
C TRP A 482 -24.08 -20.58 -23.99
N LYS A 483 -23.79 -19.27 -23.84
CA LYS A 483 -24.80 -18.22 -23.63
C LYS A 483 -25.80 -18.09 -24.75
N SER A 484 -25.40 -18.37 -25.99
CA SER A 484 -26.28 -18.33 -27.16
C SER A 484 -27.35 -19.42 -27.14
N THR A 485 -27.08 -20.59 -26.55
CA THR A 485 -28.05 -21.67 -26.40
C THR A 485 -29.16 -21.28 -25.43
N ASN A 486 -28.79 -20.64 -24.32
CA ASN A 486 -29.71 -20.06 -23.33
C ASN A 486 -30.85 -21.00 -22.89
N THR A 487 -30.53 -22.25 -22.54
CA THR A 487 -31.50 -23.20 -21.97
C THR A 487 -31.02 -23.76 -20.64
N GLN A 488 -31.97 -24.18 -19.80
CA GLN A 488 -31.68 -24.82 -18.52
C GLN A 488 -30.81 -26.07 -18.67
N ALA A 489 -31.15 -26.95 -19.63
CA ALA A 489 -30.39 -28.18 -19.86
C ALA A 489 -28.93 -27.92 -20.27
N SER A 490 -28.70 -26.88 -21.08
CA SER A 490 -27.34 -26.45 -21.43
C SER A 490 -26.61 -25.90 -20.20
N MET A 491 -27.25 -25.05 -19.40
CA MET A 491 -26.65 -24.53 -18.17
C MET A 491 -26.21 -25.66 -17.23
N TRP A 492 -27.07 -26.66 -17.00
CA TRP A 492 -26.74 -27.81 -16.16
C TRP A 492 -25.55 -28.61 -16.68
N THR A 493 -25.56 -28.92 -17.98
CA THR A 493 -24.46 -29.68 -18.61
C THR A 493 -23.10 -29.00 -18.40
N HIS A 494 -23.03 -27.69 -18.61
CA HIS A 494 -21.79 -26.95 -18.45
C HIS A 494 -21.42 -26.74 -16.98
N ALA A 495 -22.38 -26.45 -16.10
CA ALA A 495 -22.14 -26.31 -14.66
C ALA A 495 -21.57 -27.61 -14.06
N ASP A 496 -22.16 -28.76 -14.38
CA ASP A 496 -21.66 -30.08 -14.00
C ASP A 496 -20.21 -30.30 -14.46
N ALA A 497 -19.90 -29.96 -15.71
CA ALA A 497 -18.57 -30.15 -16.28
C ALA A 497 -17.51 -29.30 -15.55
N TRP A 498 -17.79 -28.01 -15.32
CA TRP A 498 -16.90 -27.11 -14.60
C TRP A 498 -16.66 -27.56 -13.16
N VAL A 499 -17.72 -27.94 -12.42
CA VAL A 499 -17.60 -28.43 -11.04
C VAL A 499 -16.77 -29.72 -10.99
N ASN A 500 -17.04 -30.68 -11.86
CA ASN A 500 -16.28 -31.93 -11.92
C ASN A 500 -14.80 -31.67 -12.19
N TRP A 501 -14.48 -30.74 -13.10
CA TRP A 501 -13.11 -30.39 -13.42
C TRP A 501 -12.39 -29.77 -12.22
N PHE A 502 -12.96 -28.74 -11.58
CA PHE A 502 -12.33 -28.09 -10.44
C PHE A 502 -12.22 -29.04 -9.24
N THR A 503 -13.24 -29.84 -8.96
CA THR A 503 -13.20 -30.82 -7.86
C THR A 503 -12.08 -31.85 -8.07
N SER A 504 -11.85 -32.26 -9.31
CA SER A 504 -10.83 -33.27 -9.63
C SER A 504 -9.40 -32.71 -9.66
N ASN A 505 -9.23 -31.45 -10.07
CA ASN A 505 -7.91 -30.87 -10.34
C ASN A 505 -7.47 -29.83 -9.28
N PHE A 506 -8.41 -29.06 -8.74
CA PHE A 506 -8.17 -27.86 -7.92
C PHE A 506 -9.26 -27.64 -6.84
N PRO A 507 -9.49 -28.59 -5.92
CA PRO A 507 -10.62 -28.55 -4.97
C PRO A 507 -10.57 -27.38 -3.96
N GLY A 508 -9.42 -26.70 -3.83
CA GLY A 508 -9.23 -25.58 -2.91
C GLY A 508 -9.30 -24.18 -3.56
N ILE A 509 -9.53 -24.10 -4.88
CA ILE A 509 -9.63 -22.83 -5.61
C ILE A 509 -11.07 -22.32 -5.59
N GLU A 510 -11.25 -21.02 -5.34
CA GLU A 510 -12.55 -20.39 -5.52
C GLU A 510 -12.84 -20.17 -7.01
N TYR A 511 -14.02 -20.55 -7.47
CA TYR A 511 -14.45 -20.30 -8.83
C TYR A 511 -15.94 -19.99 -8.88
N PHE A 512 -16.33 -19.20 -9.88
CA PHE A 512 -17.72 -18.79 -10.05
C PHE A 512 -18.05 -18.54 -11.53
N LEU A 513 -19.32 -18.67 -11.88
CA LEU A 513 -19.88 -18.28 -13.17
C LEU A 513 -20.31 -16.81 -13.12
N TYR A 514 -19.63 -15.96 -13.90
CA TYR A 514 -20.00 -14.56 -14.05
C TYR A 514 -21.20 -14.47 -15.01
N LEU A 515 -22.39 -14.25 -14.46
CA LEU A 515 -23.64 -14.24 -15.21
C LEU A 515 -23.77 -13.00 -16.10
N VAL A 516 -23.68 -11.82 -15.46
CA VAL A 516 -23.98 -10.55 -16.11
C VAL A 516 -23.36 -9.37 -15.36
N ASP A 517 -23.01 -8.35 -16.13
CA ASP A 517 -22.49 -7.10 -15.63
C ASP A 517 -23.57 -6.02 -15.57
N GLU A 518 -23.83 -5.47 -14.39
CA GLU A 518 -24.70 -4.32 -14.10
C GLU A 518 -26.07 -4.30 -14.84
N SER A 519 -26.66 -5.47 -15.10
CA SER A 519 -27.90 -5.57 -15.87
C SER A 519 -29.13 -5.24 -15.04
N THR A 520 -30.03 -4.44 -15.61
CA THR A 520 -31.36 -4.16 -15.05
C THR A 520 -32.40 -5.23 -15.38
N ASN A 521 -32.04 -6.23 -16.20
CA ASN A 521 -32.91 -7.38 -16.48
C ASN A 521 -32.76 -8.45 -15.38
N TYR A 522 -33.20 -8.11 -14.17
CA TYR A 522 -33.09 -9.01 -13.01
C TYR A 522 -33.83 -10.34 -13.20
N ALA A 523 -34.92 -10.38 -13.97
CA ALA A 523 -35.64 -11.60 -14.26
C ALA A 523 -34.78 -12.63 -15.02
N GLN A 524 -33.98 -12.17 -15.98
CA GLN A 524 -33.02 -13.02 -16.67
C GLN A 524 -31.89 -13.48 -15.74
N THR A 525 -31.31 -12.56 -14.97
CA THR A 525 -30.26 -12.87 -13.99
C THR A 525 -30.73 -13.93 -12.99
N GLN A 526 -31.93 -13.74 -12.44
CA GLN A 526 -32.59 -14.68 -11.55
C GLN A 526 -32.82 -16.04 -12.21
N THR A 527 -33.24 -16.05 -13.48
CA THR A 527 -33.48 -17.30 -14.23
C THR A 527 -32.19 -18.10 -14.38
N TRP A 528 -31.10 -17.47 -14.81
CA TRP A 528 -29.80 -18.14 -14.96
C TRP A 528 -29.24 -18.63 -13.63
N ALA A 529 -29.29 -17.80 -12.60
CA ALA A 529 -28.84 -18.19 -11.26
C ALA A 529 -29.66 -19.37 -10.72
N ASN A 530 -30.98 -19.33 -10.89
CA ASN A 530 -31.86 -20.39 -10.45
C ASN A 530 -31.64 -21.70 -11.22
N TRP A 531 -31.32 -21.66 -12.51
CA TRP A 531 -30.96 -22.87 -13.25
C TRP A 531 -29.76 -23.56 -12.62
N VAL A 532 -28.66 -22.85 -12.34
CA VAL A 532 -27.49 -23.42 -11.65
C VAL A 532 -27.90 -23.96 -10.27
N LYS A 533 -28.64 -23.18 -9.48
CA LYS A 533 -29.05 -23.55 -8.11
C LYS A 533 -29.99 -24.76 -8.03
N THR A 534 -30.70 -25.06 -9.12
CA THR A 534 -31.66 -26.18 -9.22
C THR A 534 -31.15 -27.33 -10.08
N ASP A 535 -29.87 -27.30 -10.44
CA ASP A 535 -29.20 -28.40 -11.13
C ASP A 535 -29.32 -29.71 -10.32
N PRO A 536 -29.84 -30.81 -10.89
CA PRO A 536 -29.93 -32.08 -10.17
C PRO A 536 -28.57 -32.79 -10.02
N GLY A 537 -27.53 -32.33 -10.71
CA GLY A 537 -26.17 -32.85 -10.70
C GLY A 537 -25.25 -32.18 -9.68
N VAL A 538 -23.94 -32.23 -9.95
CA VAL A 538 -22.92 -31.59 -9.12
C VAL A 538 -22.84 -30.08 -9.37
N GLY A 539 -23.34 -29.62 -10.51
CA GLY A 539 -23.40 -28.22 -10.95
C GLY A 539 -24.12 -27.31 -9.96
N GLN A 540 -25.00 -27.84 -9.11
CA GLN A 540 -25.66 -27.08 -8.03
C GLN A 540 -24.70 -26.42 -7.04
N SER A 541 -23.45 -26.90 -6.99
CA SER A 541 -22.40 -26.33 -6.13
C SER A 541 -21.64 -25.16 -6.77
N LEU A 542 -21.81 -24.93 -8.08
CA LEU A 542 -21.19 -23.82 -8.79
C LEU A 542 -21.79 -22.49 -8.32
N LYS A 543 -20.92 -21.58 -7.87
CA LYS A 543 -21.34 -20.25 -7.46
C LYS A 543 -21.62 -19.35 -8.64
N THR A 544 -22.71 -18.60 -8.56
CA THR A 544 -23.08 -17.59 -9.55
C THR A 544 -22.72 -16.20 -9.07
N PHE A 545 -22.24 -15.37 -9.99
CA PHE A 545 -21.74 -14.03 -9.71
C PHE A 545 -22.40 -12.99 -10.61
N ALA A 546 -22.76 -11.83 -10.05
CA ALA A 546 -23.19 -10.67 -10.81
C ALA A 546 -22.72 -9.36 -10.14
N THR A 547 -22.38 -8.37 -10.96
CA THR A 547 -22.16 -6.98 -10.49
C THR A 547 -23.47 -6.19 -10.55
N GLY A 548 -23.62 -5.24 -9.64
CA GLY A 548 -24.76 -4.32 -9.59
C GLY A 548 -25.14 -3.93 -8.17
N ASP A 549 -26.12 -3.05 -8.03
CA ASP A 549 -26.61 -2.59 -6.72
C ASP A 549 -27.05 -3.78 -5.83
N LEU A 550 -26.47 -3.88 -4.64
CA LEU A 550 -26.72 -4.98 -3.69
C LEU A 550 -28.21 -5.09 -3.33
N VAL A 551 -28.89 -3.96 -3.10
CA VAL A 551 -30.29 -3.94 -2.69
C VAL A 551 -31.18 -4.46 -3.81
N GLN A 552 -30.97 -3.99 -5.04
CA GLN A 552 -31.73 -4.43 -6.20
C GLN A 552 -31.48 -5.89 -6.55
N LEU A 553 -30.22 -6.36 -6.49
CA LEU A 553 -29.88 -7.76 -6.76
C LEU A 553 -30.51 -8.68 -5.73
N ARG A 554 -30.44 -8.35 -4.43
CA ARG A 554 -31.05 -9.19 -3.38
C ARG A 554 -32.57 -9.19 -3.43
N ALA A 555 -33.19 -8.08 -3.82
CA ALA A 555 -34.65 -8.00 -3.97
C ALA A 555 -35.17 -8.76 -5.21
N ASN A 556 -34.48 -8.67 -6.34
CA ASN A 556 -35.03 -9.11 -7.64
C ASN A 556 -34.34 -10.37 -8.22
N ALA A 557 -33.14 -10.70 -7.76
CA ALA A 557 -32.37 -11.88 -8.19
C ALA A 557 -31.76 -12.67 -7.00
N PRO A 558 -32.58 -13.09 -6.00
CA PRO A 558 -32.10 -13.75 -4.78
C PRO A 558 -31.42 -15.12 -5.00
N ALA A 559 -31.47 -15.71 -6.20
CA ALA A 559 -30.74 -16.93 -6.50
C ALA A 559 -29.23 -16.71 -6.71
N VAL A 560 -28.79 -15.48 -6.96
CA VAL A 560 -27.36 -15.14 -7.15
C VAL A 560 -26.59 -15.37 -5.85
N ASP A 561 -25.54 -16.20 -5.88
CA ASP A 561 -24.73 -16.50 -4.70
C ASP A 561 -23.83 -15.32 -4.31
N ILE A 562 -23.15 -14.73 -5.30
CA ILE A 562 -22.12 -13.70 -5.10
C ILE A 562 -22.56 -12.40 -5.77
N THR A 563 -22.67 -11.34 -4.99
CA THR A 563 -23.00 -10.00 -5.48
C THR A 563 -21.80 -9.08 -5.31
N ALA A 564 -21.33 -8.46 -6.39
CA ALA A 564 -20.34 -7.38 -6.34
C ALA A 564 -21.03 -6.03 -6.51
N SER A 565 -21.17 -5.29 -5.42
CA SER A 565 -21.83 -3.98 -5.47
C SER A 565 -20.80 -2.89 -5.75
N TRP A 566 -21.09 -2.06 -6.76
CA TRP A 566 -20.65 -0.67 -6.67
C TRP A 566 -21.46 -0.07 -5.53
N LEU A 567 -20.81 0.49 -4.51
CA LEU A 567 -21.58 1.03 -3.39
C LEU A 567 -22.05 2.44 -3.67
N PRO A 568 -23.37 2.70 -3.56
CA PRO A 568 -23.83 4.05 -3.30
C PRO A 568 -23.47 4.44 -1.86
N VAL A 569 -23.14 5.71 -1.67
CA VAL A 569 -23.28 6.34 -0.35
C VAL A 569 -24.78 6.28 -0.02
N ALA A 570 -25.15 5.45 0.94
CA ALA A 570 -26.52 4.99 1.13
C ALA A 570 -26.96 5.09 2.60
N PRO A 571 -28.26 5.00 2.90
CA PRO A 571 -28.72 4.94 4.28
C PRO A 571 -28.18 3.70 4.99
N THR A 572 -28.05 3.78 6.32
CA THR A 572 -27.61 2.63 7.14
C THR A 572 -28.54 1.42 7.05
N SER A 573 -29.73 1.52 6.44
CA SER A 573 -30.60 0.39 6.13
C SER A 573 -29.97 -0.63 5.17
N ASP A 574 -29.01 -0.21 4.34
CA ASP A 574 -28.30 -1.10 3.42
C ASP A 574 -27.40 -2.09 4.19
N GLN A 575 -26.97 -1.72 5.40
CA GLN A 575 -26.36 -2.65 6.35
C GLN A 575 -27.28 -3.84 6.60
N THR A 576 -28.58 -3.63 6.72
CA THR A 576 -29.53 -4.73 7.00
C THR A 576 -29.61 -5.69 5.82
N VAL A 577 -29.55 -5.17 4.59
CA VAL A 577 -29.50 -6.02 3.37
C VAL A 577 -28.19 -6.79 3.30
N TYR A 578 -27.06 -6.12 3.58
CA TYR A 578 -25.76 -6.76 3.68
C TYR A 578 -25.74 -7.85 4.75
N ASP A 579 -26.18 -7.57 5.97
CA ASP A 579 -26.21 -8.51 7.10
C ASP A 579 -27.08 -9.72 6.77
N ALA A 580 -28.24 -9.49 6.13
CA ALA A 580 -29.13 -10.56 5.70
C ALA A 580 -28.48 -11.46 4.63
N ALA A 581 -27.76 -10.87 3.67
CA ALA A 581 -27.01 -11.63 2.67
C ALA A 581 -25.84 -12.41 3.30
N HIS A 582 -25.09 -11.76 4.19
CA HIS A 582 -23.94 -12.35 4.87
C HIS A 582 -24.33 -13.46 5.86
N ALA A 583 -25.55 -13.43 6.39
CA ALA A 583 -26.11 -14.49 7.23
C ALA A 583 -26.41 -15.79 6.46
N VAL A 584 -26.51 -15.74 5.12
CA VAL A 584 -26.70 -16.92 4.28
C VAL A 584 -25.33 -17.59 4.05
N PRO A 585 -25.07 -18.80 4.58
CA PRO A 585 -23.71 -19.37 4.57
C PRO A 585 -23.12 -19.60 3.18
N THR A 586 -23.99 -19.75 2.18
CA THR A 586 -23.64 -19.99 0.78
C THR A 586 -23.33 -18.73 -0.01
N ASP A 587 -23.77 -17.58 0.48
CA ASP A 587 -23.74 -16.33 -0.27
C ASP A 587 -22.50 -15.52 0.13
N ARG A 588 -22.06 -14.66 -0.77
CA ARG A 588 -20.90 -13.79 -0.56
C ARG A 588 -21.22 -12.39 -1.05
N THR A 589 -20.63 -11.40 -0.41
CA THR A 589 -20.75 -10.00 -0.84
C THR A 589 -19.37 -9.42 -1.14
N TYR A 590 -19.19 -9.02 -2.38
CA TYR A 590 -17.98 -8.41 -2.89
C TYR A 590 -18.20 -6.91 -3.06
N MET A 591 -17.10 -6.18 -3.07
CA MET A 591 -17.04 -4.76 -3.38
C MET A 591 -16.54 -4.54 -4.79
N TYR A 592 -17.03 -3.50 -5.47
CA TYR A 592 -16.67 -3.18 -6.85
C TYR A 592 -16.20 -1.73 -6.97
N ASN A 593 -14.97 -1.53 -7.45
CA ASN A 593 -14.31 -0.22 -7.59
C ASN A 593 -14.14 0.54 -6.27
N GLY A 594 -14.11 1.87 -6.26
CA GLY A 594 -13.95 2.65 -5.04
C GLY A 594 -14.27 4.12 -5.26
N LYS A 595 -14.98 4.73 -4.32
CA LYS A 595 -15.56 6.06 -4.48
C LYS A 595 -15.68 6.82 -3.15
N ARG A 596 -15.22 8.07 -3.15
CA ARG A 596 -15.37 8.95 -1.99
C ARG A 596 -16.80 9.50 -1.89
N PRO A 597 -17.32 9.74 -0.67
CA PRO A 597 -16.68 9.57 0.63
C PRO A 597 -16.91 8.17 1.24
N ALA A 598 -17.58 7.25 0.54
CA ALA A 598 -17.90 5.94 1.09
C ALA A 598 -16.62 5.19 1.50
N GLU A 599 -15.62 5.23 0.62
CA GLU A 599 -14.32 4.57 0.74
C GLU A 599 -13.29 5.31 -0.13
N GLY A 600 -12.04 4.86 -0.09
CA GLY A 600 -11.00 5.36 -0.99
C GLY A 600 -11.32 5.14 -2.47
N SER A 601 -10.64 5.87 -3.36
CA SER A 601 -10.81 5.69 -4.81
C SER A 601 -9.53 5.24 -5.51
N PHE A 602 -9.70 4.72 -6.73
CA PHE A 602 -8.60 4.34 -7.62
C PHE A 602 -8.12 5.50 -8.51
N ALA A 603 -8.61 6.73 -8.30
CA ALA A 603 -8.19 7.88 -9.08
C ALA A 603 -6.72 8.20 -8.89
N THR A 604 -6.03 8.53 -9.98
CA THR A 604 -4.60 8.88 -9.97
C THR A 604 -4.27 10.02 -9.01
N GLU A 605 -5.17 11.01 -8.93
CA GLU A 605 -5.03 12.20 -8.10
C GLU A 605 -5.54 12.04 -6.66
N ASP A 606 -6.05 10.87 -6.27
CA ASP A 606 -6.42 10.60 -4.89
C ASP A 606 -5.17 10.48 -4.01
N ASP A 607 -5.32 10.70 -2.70
CA ASP A 607 -4.28 10.50 -1.71
C ASP A 607 -3.81 9.03 -1.73
N GLY A 608 -2.51 8.77 -1.53
CA GLY A 608 -1.97 7.40 -1.53
C GLY A 608 -2.60 6.52 -0.44
N VAL A 609 -3.04 7.12 0.67
CA VAL A 609 -3.75 6.42 1.75
C VAL A 609 -5.16 5.96 1.37
N ALA A 610 -5.78 6.48 0.32
CA ALA A 610 -7.13 6.08 -0.10
C ALA A 610 -7.19 4.59 -0.47
N LEU A 611 -6.19 4.08 -1.21
CA LEU A 611 -6.13 2.66 -1.56
C LEU A 611 -5.70 1.75 -0.42
N ARG A 612 -5.01 2.31 0.57
CA ARG A 612 -4.72 1.61 1.82
C ARG A 612 -5.99 1.40 2.63
N GLU A 613 -6.85 2.41 2.67
CA GLU A 613 -8.15 2.38 3.35
C GLU A 613 -9.07 1.29 2.82
N LEU A 614 -9.12 1.06 1.51
CA LEU A 614 -9.99 0.03 0.92
C LEU A 614 -9.89 -1.33 1.62
N ALA A 615 -8.67 -1.79 1.92
CA ALA A 615 -8.46 -3.06 2.60
C ALA A 615 -8.92 -3.03 4.08
N TRP A 616 -8.72 -1.91 4.77
CA TRP A 616 -9.21 -1.72 6.13
C TRP A 616 -10.73 -1.68 6.18
N GLY A 617 -11.36 -0.98 5.23
CA GLY A 617 -12.80 -0.96 5.03
C GLY A 617 -13.34 -2.37 4.74
N GLN A 618 -12.68 -3.10 3.84
CA GLN A 618 -12.99 -4.50 3.51
C GLN A 618 -13.02 -5.36 4.78
N TYR A 619 -11.95 -5.28 5.58
CA TYR A 619 -11.84 -6.03 6.83
C TYR A 619 -12.92 -5.63 7.84
N LYS A 620 -13.09 -4.32 8.08
CA LYS A 620 -14.06 -3.78 9.05
C LYS A 620 -15.48 -4.24 8.72
N LYS A 621 -15.83 -4.28 7.45
CA LYS A 621 -17.18 -4.61 6.99
C LYS A 621 -17.39 -6.09 6.72
N GLY A 622 -16.36 -6.93 6.80
CA GLY A 622 -16.48 -8.36 6.51
C GLY A 622 -16.73 -8.64 5.02
N ILE A 623 -16.25 -7.78 4.13
CA ILE A 623 -16.39 -7.96 2.68
C ILE A 623 -15.49 -9.10 2.21
N ASP A 624 -16.06 -10.08 1.53
CA ASP A 624 -15.37 -11.32 1.16
C ASP A 624 -14.27 -11.08 0.12
N ARG A 625 -14.48 -10.15 -0.83
CA ARG A 625 -13.51 -9.81 -1.88
C ARG A 625 -13.73 -8.43 -2.45
N TRP A 626 -12.65 -7.76 -2.84
CA TRP A 626 -12.70 -6.51 -3.59
C TRP A 626 -12.40 -6.73 -5.07
N PHE A 627 -13.27 -6.27 -5.95
CA PHE A 627 -13.17 -6.39 -7.41
C PHE A 627 -12.87 -5.03 -8.03
N PHE A 628 -11.81 -4.92 -8.83
CA PHE A 628 -11.57 -3.78 -9.69
C PHE A 628 -11.78 -4.20 -11.14
N TRP A 629 -12.59 -3.43 -11.86
CA TRP A 629 -13.27 -3.90 -13.06
C TRP A 629 -12.35 -4.29 -14.21
N GLU A 630 -11.24 -3.58 -14.40
CA GLU A 630 -10.21 -3.91 -15.38
C GLU A 630 -8.88 -3.27 -14.98
N SER A 631 -7.76 -3.88 -15.32
CA SER A 631 -6.43 -3.41 -14.90
C SER A 631 -5.51 -2.99 -16.05
N THR A 632 -5.93 -3.23 -17.29
CA THR A 632 -5.17 -2.98 -18.53
C THR A 632 -6.03 -2.34 -19.62
N TYR A 633 -7.02 -1.50 -19.25
CA TYR A 633 -7.93 -0.84 -20.16
C TYR A 633 -7.24 0.26 -20.96
N TYR A 634 -6.43 -0.13 -21.93
CA TYR A 634 -5.63 0.81 -22.72
C TYR A 634 -6.44 1.41 -23.87
N ASN A 635 -7.58 0.82 -24.22
CA ASN A 635 -8.47 1.22 -25.29
C ASN A 635 -9.85 1.61 -24.75
N ASP A 636 -10.10 2.91 -24.66
CA ASP A 636 -11.37 3.44 -24.17
C ASP A 636 -12.46 3.34 -25.24
N THR A 637 -12.96 2.13 -25.41
CA THR A 637 -14.07 1.81 -26.30
C THR A 637 -15.41 2.28 -25.73
N GLN A 638 -15.59 2.23 -24.40
CA GLN A 638 -16.82 2.63 -23.72
C GLN A 638 -17.02 4.15 -23.77
N GLY A 639 -15.96 4.94 -23.56
CA GLY A 639 -16.00 6.40 -23.70
C GLY A 639 -15.83 6.91 -25.13
N GLY A 640 -15.52 6.01 -26.08
CA GLY A 640 -15.37 6.34 -27.50
C GLY A 640 -14.06 7.07 -27.86
N ARG A 641 -13.07 7.13 -26.96
CA ARG A 641 -11.76 7.74 -27.23
C ARG A 641 -10.78 6.80 -27.95
N GLY A 642 -11.01 5.50 -27.88
CA GLY A 642 -10.15 4.50 -28.50
C GLY A 642 -8.82 4.33 -27.78
N GLN A 643 -7.77 3.96 -28.52
CA GLN A 643 -6.43 3.76 -27.97
C GLN A 643 -5.95 5.02 -27.23
N THR A 644 -5.48 4.84 -26.00
CA THR A 644 -5.00 5.93 -25.14
C THR A 644 -3.48 5.83 -24.92
N ASP A 645 -2.76 6.94 -25.09
CA ASP A 645 -1.35 7.05 -24.66
C ASP A 645 -1.31 7.20 -23.14
N VAL A 646 -1.36 6.06 -22.46
CA VAL A 646 -1.45 5.97 -20.99
C VAL A 646 -0.22 6.54 -20.27
N PHE A 647 0.87 6.81 -20.98
CA PHE A 647 2.07 7.42 -20.42
C PHE A 647 2.02 8.96 -20.39
N ASN A 648 1.09 9.57 -21.12
CA ASN A 648 0.96 11.02 -21.27
C ASN A 648 -0.46 11.54 -21.00
N ASN A 649 -1.46 10.66 -20.95
CA ASN A 649 -2.85 11.02 -20.65
C ASN A 649 -3.33 10.32 -19.37
N ALA A 650 -3.72 11.12 -18.37
CA ALA A 650 -4.27 10.59 -17.12
C ALA A 650 -5.70 10.08 -17.29
N GLN A 651 -6.51 10.71 -18.15
CA GLN A 651 -7.90 10.34 -18.37
C GLN A 651 -7.98 9.06 -19.21
N THR A 652 -8.25 7.94 -18.54
CA THR A 652 -8.32 6.62 -19.17
C THR A 652 -9.76 6.20 -19.43
N PHE A 653 -10.72 6.57 -18.59
CA PHE A 653 -12.13 6.20 -18.72
C PHE A 653 -13.10 7.39 -18.84
N GLY A 654 -14.22 7.20 -19.54
CA GLY A 654 -15.30 8.17 -19.74
C GLY A 654 -15.38 8.82 -21.14
N GLY A 655 -16.49 9.50 -21.42
CA GLY A 655 -16.83 10.07 -22.72
C GLY A 655 -15.86 11.14 -23.24
N ALA A 656 -16.12 11.61 -24.47
CA ALA A 656 -15.33 12.64 -25.14
C ALA A 656 -15.06 13.85 -24.24
N THR A 657 -13.79 14.23 -24.15
CA THR A 657 -13.33 15.30 -23.27
C THR A 657 -13.84 16.65 -23.76
N THR A 658 -14.65 17.31 -22.94
CA THR A 658 -14.98 18.73 -23.06
C THR A 658 -14.31 19.51 -21.94
N TYR A 659 -14.20 20.83 -22.09
CA TYR A 659 -13.74 21.68 -21.00
C TYR A 659 -14.94 22.24 -20.25
N ASP A 660 -15.07 21.87 -18.99
CA ASP A 660 -15.99 22.47 -18.04
C ASP A 660 -15.22 23.46 -17.17
N THR A 661 -15.71 24.71 -17.08
CA THR A 661 -15.03 25.77 -16.31
C THR A 661 -14.89 25.46 -14.82
N THR A 662 -15.69 24.55 -14.27
CA THR A 662 -15.68 24.12 -12.88
C THR A 662 -14.83 22.87 -12.66
N TYR A 663 -14.90 21.93 -13.59
CA TYR A 663 -14.32 20.58 -13.41
C TYR A 663 -13.06 20.31 -14.24
N GLY A 664 -12.67 21.24 -15.11
CA GLY A 664 -11.55 21.09 -16.03
C GLY A 664 -11.91 20.25 -17.25
N GLN A 665 -10.95 19.50 -17.75
CA GLN A 665 -11.13 18.54 -18.85
C GLN A 665 -11.88 17.30 -18.35
N VAL A 666 -13.17 17.24 -18.63
CA VAL A 666 -14.05 16.16 -18.17
C VAL A 666 -15.00 15.71 -19.28
N GLY A 667 -15.65 14.57 -19.06
CA GLY A 667 -16.66 14.00 -19.94
C GLY A 667 -17.73 13.28 -19.12
N TRP A 668 -18.56 12.50 -19.80
CA TRP A 668 -19.43 11.54 -19.12
C TRP A 668 -18.56 10.51 -18.38
N ASN A 669 -18.75 10.34 -17.07
CA ASN A 669 -17.97 9.40 -16.25
C ASN A 669 -16.44 9.51 -16.40
N SER A 670 -15.90 10.70 -16.69
CA SER A 670 -14.47 10.87 -16.85
C SER A 670 -13.71 10.55 -15.57
N SER A 671 -12.68 9.70 -15.66
CA SER A 671 -11.84 9.33 -14.53
C SER A 671 -10.38 9.17 -14.93
N ASN A 672 -9.48 9.63 -14.07
CA ASN A 672 -8.05 9.54 -14.27
C ASN A 672 -7.52 8.20 -13.71
N GLY A 673 -6.94 7.37 -14.57
CA GLY A 673 -6.36 6.08 -14.20
C GLY A 673 -7.38 4.93 -13.98
N ASP A 674 -8.68 5.18 -14.11
CA ASP A 674 -9.68 4.11 -14.02
C ASP A 674 -9.52 3.05 -15.13
N GLY A 675 -9.78 1.78 -14.82
CA GLY A 675 -9.50 0.64 -15.69
C GLY A 675 -8.00 0.32 -15.87
N LEU A 676 -7.10 1.05 -15.21
CA LEU A 676 -5.66 0.97 -15.43
C LEU A 676 -4.89 0.88 -14.11
N LEU A 677 -4.24 -0.26 -13.85
CA LEU A 677 -3.30 -0.43 -12.73
C LEU A 677 -1.92 -0.94 -13.17
N PHE A 678 -1.84 -1.51 -14.38
CA PHE A 678 -0.61 -1.89 -15.04
C PHE A 678 -0.40 -1.02 -16.28
N TYR A 679 0.77 -0.44 -16.42
CA TYR A 679 1.21 0.24 -17.63
C TYR A 679 2.00 -0.74 -18.51
N PRO A 680 1.95 -0.61 -19.85
CA PRO A 680 2.61 -1.56 -20.73
C PRO A 680 4.12 -1.29 -20.76
N GLY A 681 4.97 -2.27 -20.45
CA GLY A 681 6.42 -2.10 -20.53
C GLY A 681 6.94 -1.93 -21.96
N THR A 682 6.21 -2.47 -22.94
CA THR A 682 6.36 -2.22 -24.37
C THR A 682 5.04 -1.73 -24.92
N ASP A 683 5.05 -0.63 -25.65
CA ASP A 683 3.89 -0.11 -26.39
C ASP A 683 4.21 0.03 -27.87
N THR A 684 3.61 -0.81 -28.71
CA THR A 684 3.74 -0.81 -30.17
C THR A 684 2.84 0.20 -30.85
N VAL A 685 1.87 0.77 -30.12
CA VAL A 685 0.96 1.81 -30.63
C VAL A 685 1.55 3.20 -30.35
N TYR A 686 2.08 3.42 -29.15
CA TYR A 686 2.73 4.67 -28.73
C TYR A 686 4.22 4.45 -28.43
N THR A 687 4.98 4.16 -29.48
CA THR A 687 6.38 3.73 -29.38
C THR A 687 7.32 4.74 -28.70
N ALA A 688 7.02 6.04 -28.78
CA ALA A 688 7.82 7.10 -28.17
C ALA A 688 7.82 7.07 -26.63
N SER A 689 6.80 6.44 -26.02
CA SER A 689 6.65 6.34 -24.56
C SER A 689 7.06 4.97 -24.00
N SER A 690 7.47 4.05 -24.86
CA SER A 690 7.76 2.64 -24.56
C SER A 690 9.13 2.44 -23.89
N TYR A 691 9.23 1.44 -23.00
CA TYR A 691 10.47 1.08 -22.30
C TYR A 691 11.13 -0.21 -22.82
N GLY A 692 10.53 -0.87 -23.82
CA GLY A 692 11.05 -2.10 -24.40
C GLY A 692 11.07 -3.30 -23.43
N LEU A 693 10.24 -3.28 -22.40
CA LEU A 693 10.10 -4.36 -21.42
C LEU A 693 8.97 -5.30 -21.84
N SER A 694 9.20 -6.60 -21.80
CA SER A 694 8.23 -7.65 -22.15
C SER A 694 7.39 -8.07 -20.92
N GLY A 695 6.92 -7.11 -20.14
CA GLY A 695 6.07 -7.31 -18.97
C GLY A 695 5.57 -5.96 -18.44
N PRO A 696 4.65 -5.94 -17.47
CA PRO A 696 4.00 -4.72 -17.01
C PRO A 696 4.91 -3.82 -16.18
N ILE A 697 4.48 -2.57 -16.06
CA ILE A 697 4.98 -1.58 -15.11
C ILE A 697 3.85 -1.30 -14.10
N ALA A 698 4.12 -1.41 -12.80
CA ALA A 698 3.11 -1.19 -11.77
C ALA A 698 2.78 0.31 -11.62
N SER A 699 1.51 0.62 -11.33
CA SER A 699 1.13 1.92 -10.77
C SER A 699 1.54 2.03 -9.29
N LEU A 700 1.70 3.25 -8.78
CA LEU A 700 1.81 3.52 -7.35
C LEU A 700 0.52 3.12 -6.64
N ARG A 701 -0.63 3.24 -7.33
CA ARG A 701 -1.92 2.77 -6.83
C ARG A 701 -1.90 1.30 -6.44
N LEU A 702 -1.35 0.42 -7.28
CA LEU A 702 -1.17 -1.01 -6.96
C LEU A 702 -0.30 -1.22 -5.71
N LYS A 703 0.76 -0.42 -5.56
CA LYS A 703 1.68 -0.48 -4.41
C LYS A 703 1.02 -0.01 -3.11
N HIS A 704 0.18 1.03 -3.17
CA HIS A 704 -0.60 1.49 -2.02
C HIS A 704 -1.66 0.48 -1.59
N TRP A 705 -2.35 -0.16 -2.55
CA TRP A 705 -3.33 -1.17 -2.24
C TRP A 705 -2.70 -2.41 -1.58
N ARG A 706 -1.53 -2.86 -2.08
CA ARG A 706 -0.71 -3.90 -1.43
C ARG A 706 -0.43 -3.58 0.04
N ARG A 707 -0.10 -2.33 0.36
CA ARG A 707 0.16 -1.92 1.76
C ARG A 707 -1.10 -2.10 2.62
N GLY A 708 -2.28 -1.72 2.13
CA GLY A 708 -3.54 -1.99 2.82
C GLY A 708 -3.79 -3.48 3.04
N ILE A 709 -3.59 -4.31 2.01
CA ILE A 709 -3.76 -5.77 2.11
C ILE A 709 -2.81 -6.37 3.17
N GLN A 710 -1.55 -5.93 3.19
CA GLN A 710 -0.58 -6.36 4.19
C GLN A 710 -0.95 -5.89 5.60
N ASP A 711 -1.48 -4.67 5.76
CA ASP A 711 -1.97 -4.22 7.07
C ASP A 711 -3.08 -5.12 7.60
N VAL A 712 -4.00 -5.56 6.75
CA VAL A 712 -5.08 -6.47 7.16
C VAL A 712 -4.53 -7.79 7.67
N ASP A 713 -3.39 -8.28 7.16
CA ASP A 713 -2.72 -9.44 7.73
C ASP A 713 -2.18 -9.17 9.14
N TYR A 714 -1.68 -7.95 9.43
CA TYR A 714 -1.38 -7.55 10.80
C TYR A 714 -2.64 -7.48 11.66
N ILE A 715 -3.73 -6.90 11.16
CA ILE A 715 -4.99 -6.80 11.89
C ILE A 715 -5.51 -8.19 12.25
N ALA A 716 -5.51 -9.13 11.30
CA ALA A 716 -5.98 -10.49 11.53
C ALA A 716 -5.16 -11.23 12.59
N GLN A 717 -3.83 -11.10 12.56
CA GLN A 717 -2.96 -11.69 13.58
C GLN A 717 -3.13 -11.02 14.95
N ALA A 718 -3.21 -9.68 14.98
CA ALA A 718 -3.42 -8.92 16.21
C ALA A 718 -4.79 -9.21 16.84
N MET A 719 -5.83 -9.41 16.02
CA MET A 719 -7.18 -9.77 16.45
C MET A 719 -7.20 -11.11 17.19
N ALA A 720 -6.36 -12.07 16.78
CA ALA A 720 -6.24 -13.36 17.47
C ALA A 720 -5.60 -13.25 18.87
N ILE A 721 -4.92 -12.14 19.19
CA ILE A 721 -4.17 -11.93 20.43
C ILE A 721 -4.88 -10.95 21.36
N ASN A 722 -5.26 -9.77 20.85
CA ASN A 722 -5.97 -8.74 21.61
C ASN A 722 -7.09 -8.14 20.76
N PRO A 723 -8.27 -8.79 20.74
CA PRO A 723 -9.40 -8.31 19.95
C PRO A 723 -9.82 -6.90 20.32
N THR A 724 -9.91 -6.59 21.61
CA THR A 724 -10.41 -5.29 22.10
C THR A 724 -9.56 -4.12 21.65
N LEU A 725 -8.23 -4.22 21.80
CA LEU A 725 -7.33 -3.16 21.36
C LEU A 725 -7.27 -3.07 19.83
N THR A 726 -7.24 -4.22 19.14
CA THR A 726 -7.23 -4.26 17.67
C THR A 726 -8.48 -3.60 17.09
N THR A 727 -9.68 -3.93 17.60
CA THR A 727 -10.92 -3.27 17.20
C THR A 727 -10.87 -1.75 17.46
N SER A 728 -10.28 -1.32 18.59
CA SER A 728 -10.15 0.11 18.90
C SER A 728 -9.25 0.84 17.89
N ILE A 729 -8.16 0.21 17.44
CA ILE A 729 -7.27 0.75 16.39
C ILE A 729 -8.02 0.85 15.05
N VAL A 730 -8.72 -0.21 14.63
CA VAL A 730 -9.50 -0.23 13.38
C VAL A 730 -10.57 0.86 13.39
N GLN A 731 -11.31 1.01 14.49
CA GLN A 731 -12.35 2.04 14.61
C GLN A 731 -11.78 3.47 14.67
N ALA A 732 -10.56 3.65 15.18
CA ALA A 732 -9.90 4.97 15.15
C ALA A 732 -9.44 5.35 13.75
N MET A 733 -8.95 4.38 12.95
CA MET A 733 -8.45 4.62 11.60
C MET A 733 -9.56 4.74 10.57
N VAL A 734 -10.61 3.91 10.69
CA VAL A 734 -11.77 3.90 9.79
C VAL A 734 -13.07 3.91 10.62
N PRO A 735 -13.45 5.05 11.22
CA PRO A 735 -14.66 5.19 12.05
C PRO A 735 -15.96 4.87 11.32
N LYS A 736 -16.06 5.20 10.04
CA LYS A 736 -17.20 4.93 9.15
C LYS A 736 -16.72 4.56 7.75
N VAL A 737 -17.31 3.57 7.12
CA VAL A 737 -16.97 3.20 5.73
C VAL A 737 -18.20 2.69 5.01
N MET A 738 -18.18 2.73 3.68
CA MET A 738 -19.28 2.23 2.84
C MET A 738 -20.57 3.01 3.18
N TRP A 739 -21.70 2.33 3.28
CA TRP A 739 -22.99 2.88 3.68
C TRP A 739 -23.06 3.40 5.13
N GLU A 740 -21.98 3.31 5.93
CA GLU A 740 -21.87 4.04 7.21
C GLU A 740 -21.49 5.51 6.99
N ASN A 741 -20.75 5.81 5.91
CA ASN A 741 -20.51 7.17 5.47
C ASN A 741 -21.78 7.63 4.76
N GLY A 742 -22.67 8.28 5.50
CA GLY A 742 -23.97 8.72 5.00
C GLY A 742 -24.92 9.10 6.14
N VAL A 743 -25.87 9.99 5.81
CA VAL A 743 -27.02 10.48 6.61
C VAL A 743 -26.79 11.28 7.90
N ALA A 744 -26.65 12.61 7.74
CA ALA A 744 -27.04 13.58 8.76
C ALA A 744 -28.53 13.96 8.69
N ASP A 745 -29.14 13.92 7.50
CA ASP A 745 -30.58 14.10 7.25
C ASP A 745 -31.12 12.94 6.42
N PRO A 746 -32.00 12.07 6.97
CA PRO A 746 -32.58 10.94 6.27
C PRO A 746 -33.58 11.33 5.16
N ASN A 747 -33.82 12.62 4.92
CA ASN A 747 -34.66 13.10 3.83
C ASN A 747 -33.85 13.80 2.72
N ASP A 748 -32.52 13.90 2.84
CA ASP A 748 -31.66 14.39 1.75
C ASP A 748 -31.59 13.32 0.65
N PRO A 749 -32.12 13.57 -0.56
CA PRO A 749 -32.14 12.59 -1.64
C PRO A 749 -30.73 12.23 -2.15
N THR A 750 -29.71 13.00 -1.79
CA THR A 750 -28.32 12.68 -2.10
C THR A 750 -27.68 11.78 -1.05
N TRP A 751 -28.18 11.72 0.20
CA TRP A 751 -27.61 10.92 1.31
C TRP A 751 -26.14 11.27 1.68
N GLN A 752 -25.58 12.37 1.15
CA GLN A 752 -24.15 12.49 0.84
C GLN A 752 -23.49 13.80 1.34
N ARG A 753 -23.83 14.33 2.51
CA ARG A 753 -23.20 15.57 3.04
C ARG A 753 -22.30 15.34 4.25
N CYS A 754 -21.26 14.54 4.09
CA CYS A 754 -20.31 14.23 5.17
C CYS A 754 -18.86 14.34 4.72
N ASP A 755 -17.96 14.51 5.69
CA ASP A 755 -16.55 14.29 5.43
C ASP A 755 -16.27 12.78 5.28
N ILE A 756 -15.16 12.45 4.62
CA ILE A 756 -14.56 11.11 4.78
C ILE A 756 -14.27 10.87 6.26
N SER A 757 -14.36 9.63 6.71
CA SER A 757 -14.18 9.34 8.14
C SER A 757 -12.75 8.92 8.51
N TRP A 758 -11.94 8.52 7.53
CA TRP A 758 -10.59 8.02 7.76
C TRP A 758 -9.54 9.12 7.73
N SER A 759 -8.38 8.84 8.33
CA SER A 759 -7.26 9.80 8.32
C SER A 759 -6.62 9.92 6.94
N ILE A 760 -6.41 11.15 6.48
CA ILE A 760 -5.60 11.46 5.28
C ILE A 760 -4.10 11.62 5.60
N LYS A 761 -3.69 11.52 6.87
CA LYS A 761 -2.30 11.66 7.27
C LYS A 761 -1.62 10.29 7.29
N SER A 762 -0.64 10.09 6.42
CA SER A 762 0.04 8.79 6.30
C SER A 762 0.72 8.33 7.60
N ASP A 763 1.22 9.26 8.41
CA ASP A 763 1.81 8.96 9.73
C ASP A 763 0.84 8.29 10.71
N ASP A 764 -0.47 8.54 10.61
CA ASP A 764 -1.47 7.89 11.47
C ASP A 764 -1.56 6.39 11.14
N TRP A 765 -1.49 6.06 9.85
CA TRP A 765 -1.51 4.67 9.37
C TRP A 765 -0.25 3.90 9.75
N GLU A 766 0.93 4.53 9.67
CA GLU A 766 2.16 3.92 10.17
C GLU A 766 2.16 3.75 11.70
N ALA A 767 1.50 4.66 12.43
CA ALA A 767 1.26 4.50 13.87
C ALA A 767 0.44 3.25 14.16
N ALA A 768 -0.71 3.13 13.48
CA ALA A 768 -1.65 2.06 13.69
C ALA A 768 -1.02 0.70 13.34
N ARG A 769 -0.32 0.61 12.20
CA ARG A 769 0.44 -0.58 11.81
C ARG A 769 1.52 -0.95 12.85
N SER A 770 2.22 0.03 13.42
CA SER A 770 3.20 -0.24 14.49
C SER A 770 2.52 -0.80 15.74
N GLN A 771 1.38 -0.24 16.15
CA GLN A 771 0.62 -0.73 17.30
C GLN A 771 0.12 -2.16 17.08
N LEU A 772 -0.36 -2.49 15.87
CA LEU A 772 -0.75 -3.85 15.52
C LEU A 772 0.44 -4.82 15.61
N ALA A 773 1.61 -4.41 15.12
CA ALA A 773 2.83 -5.20 15.26
C ALA A 773 3.26 -5.40 16.73
N ASP A 774 3.10 -4.37 17.57
CA ASP A 774 3.40 -4.45 19.00
C ASP A 774 2.46 -5.43 19.72
N ILE A 775 1.15 -5.45 19.37
CA ILE A 775 0.20 -6.46 19.87
C ILE A 775 0.65 -7.88 19.51
N ILE A 776 1.09 -8.11 18.28
CA ILE A 776 1.50 -9.44 17.81
C ILE A 776 2.75 -9.94 18.57
N GLU A 777 3.66 -9.03 18.90
CA GLU A 777 4.88 -9.36 19.65
C GLU A 777 4.68 -9.36 21.18
N GLY A 778 3.50 -8.97 21.68
CA GLY A 778 3.18 -8.91 23.11
C GLY A 778 3.89 -7.78 23.87
N LEU A 779 4.10 -6.63 23.22
CA LEU A 779 4.83 -5.47 23.74
C LEU A 779 3.96 -4.39 24.39
#